data_AF-A0AAN8FFH5-F1
#
_entry.id   AF-A0AAN8FFH5-F1
#
_cell.length_a   1.000
_cell.length_b   1.000
_cell.length_c   1.000
_cell.angle_alpha   90.00
_cell.angle_beta   90.00
_cell.angle_gamma   90.00
#
_symmetry.space_group_name_H-M   'P 1'
#
loop_
_entity.id
_entity.type
_entity.pdbx_description
1 polymer ?
#
loop_
_entity_poly.entity_id
_entity_poly.type
_entity_poly.pdbx_seq_one_letter_code
_entity_poly.pdbx_strand_id
1 'polypeptide(L)'
;MRTRTNLVPEEVGLNRAELSRTGARIHGEDRPLEFVEKARKIEIDMYDCSVRGESQNRSRESHHEKIKVIVVPFTHTDPGWLRTFDSYTKDTDDTLNAMFDFLSKHTDMTFMWAETIFLDHWWRKQDDLVRNLVKQWVKQGRLDLVTGSWVMTDEANAYFPVTVDNIVEGFQFIKKEFGIKPSVLFSLDPFGHSNSIAYLYSQADDTSESDVWTHVFPYSHYDIPSTCGPDSSMCCEIDVLRYYKHYQCGGDVRPINRSNVARKAEGLSKQLMLMSKIYESNVVIMFYGDDFRFTTSFEWQIQYDALRLLFDEINSKKQIEIGFGTITSFFEELEQWYAKNGRQPPSLKGDFFPYDVFILNEMEEEDFYLNGTSVSTFHNITNGMLKGVVRINKKYIGVTPNFLIYLSNGGAYEMNIRDDEYEELLRRKRGEFFPMPTSLVLEDSHNRITVSSNVPHGCREICSGFEAIIGCFVTERIIHSDDGHGLGSDSDSIPNDNLPVDMRFTILVEDLNQAENDSSRFTAHTTGGHITVQSTIYPPVVLITTSNSTLIPPSVGISSLPCELQLLGVRPLPDNRRLLTIFHHGTRATSLTRDECEDDLQKFLKSFLVAMNVTEVEEADLSGLNKAAKVVSVTDYVPSLKPFKFLSLLLTVE
;
A
#
# COMPACT_ATOMS: atom_id res chain seq x y z
N MET A 1 -6.14 -5.64 -0.88
CA MET A 1 -6.16 -5.48 -2.35
C MET A 1 -5.79 -6.80 -3.00
N ARG A 2 -6.23 -7.11 -4.22
CA ARG A 2 -5.80 -8.29 -4.99
C ARG A 2 -5.55 -7.91 -6.44
N THR A 3 -4.53 -8.48 -7.07
CA THR A 3 -4.30 -8.26 -8.50
C THR A 3 -5.37 -9.00 -9.32
N ARG A 4 -5.61 -8.55 -10.55
CA ARG A 4 -6.57 -9.23 -11.44
C ARG A 4 -6.00 -10.56 -11.91
N THR A 5 -6.54 -11.66 -11.41
CA THR A 5 -6.28 -12.96 -12.03
C THR A 5 -6.87 -12.95 -13.44
N ASN A 6 -6.06 -13.30 -14.43
CA ASN A 6 -6.56 -13.65 -15.76
C ASN A 6 -7.30 -15.00 -15.63
N LEU A 7 -8.54 -14.96 -15.17
CA LEU A 7 -9.50 -16.05 -15.36
C LEU A 7 -9.72 -16.22 -16.86
N VAL A 8 -8.81 -16.96 -17.51
CA VAL A 8 -9.04 -17.54 -18.83
C VAL A 8 -10.32 -18.37 -18.67
N PRO A 9 -11.44 -17.98 -19.31
CA PRO A 9 -12.63 -18.80 -19.22
C PRO A 9 -12.30 -20.11 -19.93
N GLU A 10 -12.42 -21.25 -19.24
CA GLU A 10 -12.53 -22.53 -19.94
C GLU A 10 -13.60 -22.39 -21.02
N GLU A 11 -13.35 -22.92 -22.22
CA GLU A 11 -14.20 -22.71 -23.40
C GLU A 11 -15.61 -23.31 -23.22
N VAL A 12 -16.48 -22.60 -22.50
CA VAL A 12 -17.93 -22.80 -22.57
C VAL A 12 -18.37 -22.29 -23.94
N GLY A 13 -18.37 -23.21 -24.91
CA GLY A 13 -18.62 -22.95 -26.32
C GLY A 13 -19.97 -22.30 -26.59
N LEU A 14 -20.01 -20.97 -26.52
CA LEU A 14 -21.14 -20.14 -26.93
C LEU A 14 -20.80 -19.48 -28.28
N ASN A 15 -21.55 -19.86 -29.31
CA ASN A 15 -21.34 -19.39 -30.68
C ASN A 15 -21.34 -17.85 -30.75
N ARG A 16 -20.23 -17.29 -31.24
CA ARG A 16 -19.96 -15.83 -31.34
C ARG A 16 -20.82 -15.09 -32.38
N ALA A 17 -21.97 -15.67 -32.78
CA ALA A 17 -22.80 -15.26 -33.90
C ALA A 17 -24.17 -14.66 -33.51
N GLU A 18 -24.65 -14.82 -32.26
CA GLU A 18 -26.00 -14.35 -31.88
C GLU A 18 -26.04 -12.99 -31.15
N LEU A 19 -24.91 -12.49 -30.65
CA LEU A 19 -24.84 -11.19 -29.95
C LEU A 19 -24.97 -9.95 -30.86
N SER A 20 -25.10 -10.09 -32.18
CA SER A 20 -25.14 -8.95 -33.12
C SER A 20 -26.54 -8.40 -33.41
N ARG A 21 -27.60 -8.80 -32.68
CA ARG A 21 -29.00 -8.49 -33.03
C ARG A 21 -29.82 -7.71 -32.00
N THR A 22 -29.30 -7.41 -30.82
CA THR A 22 -29.95 -6.53 -29.85
C THR A 22 -29.28 -5.16 -29.83
N GLY A 23 -29.85 -4.20 -30.56
CA GLY A 23 -29.35 -2.84 -30.68
C GLY A 23 -29.57 -1.97 -29.44
N ALA A 24 -28.95 -2.33 -28.31
CA ALA A 24 -28.86 -1.48 -27.13
C ALA A 24 -27.63 -0.57 -27.23
N ARG A 25 -27.82 0.72 -27.51
CA ARG A 25 -26.76 1.73 -27.38
C ARG A 25 -26.54 2.01 -25.90
N ILE A 26 -25.44 1.53 -25.34
CA ILE A 26 -24.95 1.98 -24.04
C ILE A 26 -24.31 3.36 -24.27
N HIS A 27 -25.07 4.43 -24.01
CA HIS A 27 -24.51 5.77 -23.79
C HIS A 27 -24.36 5.98 -22.28
N GLY A 28 -23.25 5.47 -21.75
CA GLY A 28 -22.69 5.85 -20.46
C GLY A 28 -21.21 6.10 -20.69
N GLU A 29 -20.71 7.28 -20.32
CA GLU A 29 -19.28 7.54 -20.35
C GLU A 29 -18.64 6.92 -19.10
N ASP A 30 -18.07 5.73 -19.24
CA ASP A 30 -17.25 5.10 -18.20
C ASP A 30 -15.94 5.87 -18.02
N ARG A 31 -16.01 7.03 -17.36
CA ARG A 31 -14.83 7.76 -16.88
C ARG A 31 -14.47 7.25 -15.48
N PRO A 32 -13.20 6.91 -15.21
CA PRO A 32 -12.74 6.60 -13.85
C PRO A 32 -13.07 7.75 -12.89
N LEU A 33 -13.45 7.41 -11.66
CA LEU A 33 -13.58 8.40 -10.59
C LEU A 33 -12.18 8.76 -10.10
N GLU A 34 -11.77 10.01 -10.25
CA GLU A 34 -10.53 10.48 -9.61
C GLU A 34 -10.79 10.86 -8.16
N PHE A 35 -9.86 10.57 -7.24
CA PHE A 35 -9.98 10.95 -5.83
C PHE A 35 -10.06 12.48 -5.69
N VAL A 36 -9.28 13.20 -6.50
CA VAL A 36 -9.34 14.66 -6.63
C VAL A 36 -10.70 15.14 -7.16
N GLU A 37 -11.47 14.33 -7.90
CA GLU A 37 -12.84 14.64 -8.34
C GLU A 37 -13.90 14.25 -7.30
N LYS A 38 -13.68 13.21 -6.49
CA LYS A 38 -14.58 12.81 -5.41
C LYS A 38 -14.49 13.77 -4.21
N ALA A 39 -13.29 14.26 -3.90
CA ALA A 39 -13.06 15.32 -2.90
C ALA A 39 -13.80 16.64 -3.24
N ARG A 40 -14.11 16.90 -4.53
CA ARG A 40 -14.93 18.06 -4.97
C ARG A 40 -16.43 17.91 -4.68
N LYS A 41 -16.88 16.75 -4.16
CA LYS A 41 -18.31 16.40 -3.99
C LYS A 41 -18.66 15.85 -2.61
N ILE A 42 -17.68 15.77 -1.70
CA ILE A 42 -17.96 15.47 -0.30
C ILE A 42 -18.15 16.82 0.39
N GLU A 43 -19.40 17.26 0.52
CA GLU A 43 -19.76 18.04 1.71
C GLU A 43 -19.38 17.14 2.90
N ILE A 44 -18.39 17.57 3.68
CA ILE A 44 -18.12 16.97 4.99
C ILE A 44 -19.18 17.51 5.95
N ASP A 45 -20.42 17.08 5.72
CA ASP A 45 -21.46 17.15 6.72
C ASP A 45 -21.00 16.25 7.86
N MET A 46 -20.62 16.89 8.98
CA MET A 46 -20.21 16.22 10.21
C MET A 46 -21.43 15.61 10.90
N TYR A 47 -22.01 14.59 10.28
CA TYR A 47 -22.93 13.70 10.94
C TYR A 47 -22.15 12.83 11.92
N ASP A 48 -22.32 13.15 13.19
CA ASP A 48 -22.02 12.28 14.32
C ASP A 48 -22.41 10.83 13.98
N CYS A 49 -21.40 9.98 13.83
CA CYS A 49 -21.61 8.56 13.57
C CYS A 49 -22.16 7.82 14.80
N SER A 50 -22.33 8.51 15.94
CA SER A 50 -23.17 8.06 17.05
C SER A 50 -24.67 8.11 16.67
N VAL A 51 -25.11 7.00 16.09
CA VAL A 51 -26.50 6.48 16.15
C VAL A 51 -27.61 7.53 15.90
N ARG A 52 -27.72 8.03 14.66
CA ARG A 52 -29.02 8.44 14.10
C ARG A 52 -29.30 7.74 12.78
N GLY A 53 -30.28 6.83 12.83
CA GLY A 53 -30.69 6.01 11.70
C GLY A 53 -31.52 6.78 10.68
N GLU A 54 -30.88 7.58 9.83
CA GLU A 54 -31.45 8.07 8.58
C GLU A 54 -30.60 7.64 7.38
N SER A 55 -30.61 6.33 7.10
CA SER A 55 -30.19 5.85 5.78
C SER A 55 -31.10 6.45 4.72
N GLN A 56 -30.58 7.32 3.85
CA GLN A 56 -31.33 7.81 2.69
C GLN A 56 -31.92 6.61 1.94
N ASN A 57 -33.23 6.63 1.75
CA ASN A 57 -34.02 5.46 1.40
C ASN A 57 -33.90 5.12 -0.10
N ARG A 58 -32.69 4.73 -0.55
CA ARG A 58 -32.50 4.09 -1.86
C ARG A 58 -33.06 2.68 -1.78
N SER A 59 -34.32 2.55 -2.16
CA SER A 59 -34.99 1.26 -2.35
C SER A 59 -34.31 0.45 -3.46
N ARG A 60 -33.24 -0.28 -3.12
CA ARG A 60 -32.78 -1.42 -3.93
C ARG A 60 -33.93 -2.44 -3.93
N GLU A 61 -34.35 -2.88 -5.12
CA GLU A 61 -35.34 -3.94 -5.25
C GLU A 61 -34.84 -5.19 -4.51
N SER A 62 -35.69 -5.73 -3.63
CA SER A 62 -35.30 -6.79 -2.71
C SER A 62 -35.26 -8.15 -3.42
N HIS A 63 -34.21 -8.40 -4.19
CA HIS A 63 -33.76 -9.76 -4.37
C HIS A 63 -33.25 -10.28 -3.01
N HIS A 64 -33.93 -11.30 -2.48
CA HIS A 64 -33.52 -12.01 -1.26
C HIS A 64 -32.26 -12.87 -1.50
N GLU A 65 -31.16 -12.25 -1.95
CA GLU A 65 -29.87 -12.93 -2.03
C GLU A 65 -29.29 -13.06 -0.62
N LYS A 66 -28.99 -14.30 -0.21
CA LYS A 66 -28.40 -14.64 1.10
C LYS A 66 -27.05 -13.92 1.23
N ILE A 67 -26.79 -13.27 2.35
CA ILE A 67 -25.49 -12.60 2.59
C ILE A 67 -24.44 -13.68 2.86
N LYS A 68 -23.26 -13.58 2.24
CA LYS A 68 -22.10 -14.45 2.53
C LYS A 68 -21.06 -13.67 3.33
N VAL A 69 -20.73 -14.16 4.51
CA VAL A 69 -19.82 -13.52 5.47
C VAL A 69 -18.62 -14.43 5.69
N ILE A 70 -17.45 -13.93 5.31
CA ILE A 70 -16.17 -14.60 5.48
C ILE A 70 -15.48 -13.99 6.68
N VAL A 71 -15.33 -14.79 7.74
CA VAL A 71 -14.62 -14.40 8.95
C VAL A 71 -13.16 -14.77 8.80
N VAL A 72 -12.26 -13.80 8.99
CA VAL A 72 -10.81 -13.99 8.80
C VAL A 72 -10.08 -13.77 10.13
N PRO A 73 -9.73 -14.84 10.86
CA PRO A 73 -8.88 -14.77 12.04
C PRO A 73 -7.45 -14.37 11.67
N PHE A 74 -6.90 -13.39 12.39
CA PHE A 74 -5.54 -12.87 12.15
C PHE A 74 -4.92 -12.26 13.42
N THR A 75 -3.64 -11.94 13.34
CA THR A 75 -2.96 -11.01 14.27
C THR A 75 -2.21 -9.98 13.43
N HIS A 76 -2.18 -8.73 13.89
CA HIS A 76 -1.17 -7.76 13.45
C HIS A 76 0.10 -7.98 14.27
N THR A 77 1.29 -7.85 13.67
CA THR A 77 2.57 -8.12 14.36
C THR A 77 3.69 -7.16 13.92
N ASP A 78 3.89 -6.08 14.66
CA ASP A 78 4.91 -5.07 14.35
C ASP A 78 6.34 -5.63 14.40
N PRO A 79 7.13 -5.50 13.32
CA PRO A 79 8.56 -5.83 13.31
C PRO A 79 9.45 -4.84 14.11
N GLY A 80 8.87 -4.12 15.07
CA GLY A 80 9.49 -3.05 15.83
C GLY A 80 8.51 -1.89 16.03
N TRP A 81 8.08 -1.66 17.27
CA TRP A 81 7.24 -0.53 17.68
C TRP A 81 7.54 -0.23 19.17
N LEU A 82 6.62 -0.49 20.10
CA LEU A 82 6.87 -0.36 21.55
C LEU A 82 7.99 -1.27 22.08
N ARG A 83 8.31 -2.33 21.33
CA ARG A 83 9.42 -3.26 21.61
C ARG A 83 10.19 -3.53 20.32
N THR A 84 11.45 -3.92 20.46
CA THR A 84 12.29 -4.33 19.32
C THR A 84 11.77 -5.61 18.66
N PHE A 85 12.12 -5.81 17.39
CA PHE A 85 11.90 -7.06 16.65
C PHE A 85 12.20 -8.30 17.52
N ASP A 86 13.45 -8.42 18.00
CA ASP A 86 13.92 -9.55 18.82
C ASP A 86 13.04 -9.80 20.05
N SER A 87 12.59 -8.72 20.70
CA SER A 87 11.72 -8.80 21.87
C SER A 87 10.35 -9.37 21.50
N TYR A 88 9.74 -8.92 20.40
CA TYR A 88 8.47 -9.45 19.91
C TYR A 88 8.55 -10.87 19.36
N THR A 89 9.73 -11.37 18.97
CA THR A 89 9.86 -12.74 18.41
C THR A 89 9.31 -13.84 19.31
N LYS A 90 9.32 -13.64 20.64
CA LYS A 90 8.77 -14.61 21.59
C LYS A 90 7.24 -14.70 21.52
N ASP A 91 6.57 -13.60 21.19
CA ASP A 91 5.11 -13.55 21.16
C ASP A 91 4.59 -13.99 19.78
N THR A 92 5.32 -13.66 18.71
CA THR A 92 5.03 -14.18 17.36
C THR A 92 5.35 -15.66 17.21
N ASP A 93 6.45 -16.16 17.81
CA ASP A 93 6.70 -17.61 17.93
C ASP A 93 5.56 -18.32 18.67
N ASP A 94 5.10 -17.78 19.80
CA ASP A 94 4.02 -18.37 20.60
C ASP A 94 2.68 -18.40 19.81
N THR A 95 2.35 -17.34 19.06
CA THR A 95 1.18 -17.34 18.14
C THR A 95 1.32 -18.39 17.05
N LEU A 96 2.48 -18.52 16.39
CA LEU A 96 2.69 -19.50 15.31
C LEU A 96 2.72 -20.96 15.84
N ASN A 97 3.25 -21.17 17.05
CA ASN A 97 3.18 -22.46 17.74
C ASN A 97 1.72 -22.82 18.08
N ALA A 98 0.95 -21.87 18.63
CA ALA A 98 -0.46 -22.07 18.96
C ALA A 98 -1.32 -22.29 17.70
N MET A 99 -1.06 -21.55 16.61
CA MET A 99 -1.63 -21.77 15.29
C MET A 99 -1.41 -23.22 14.82
N PHE A 100 -0.15 -23.70 14.85
CA PHE A 100 0.17 -25.06 14.45
C PHE A 100 -0.62 -26.09 15.26
N ASP A 101 -0.66 -25.91 16.57
CA ASP A 101 -1.39 -26.77 17.50
C ASP A 101 -2.90 -26.78 17.23
N PHE A 102 -3.47 -25.64 16.80
CA PHE A 102 -4.91 -25.47 16.65
C PHE A 102 -5.42 -25.89 15.27
N LEU A 103 -4.73 -25.50 14.19
CA LEU A 103 -5.05 -25.87 12.81
C LEU A 103 -4.90 -27.39 12.57
N SER A 104 -4.05 -28.05 13.35
CA SER A 104 -3.92 -29.53 13.39
C SER A 104 -5.16 -30.25 13.94
N LYS A 105 -5.95 -29.58 14.80
CA LYS A 105 -7.09 -30.17 15.52
C LYS A 105 -8.45 -29.75 14.93
N HIS A 106 -8.53 -28.57 14.32
CA HIS A 106 -9.77 -27.96 13.83
C HIS A 106 -9.68 -27.71 12.32
N THR A 107 -10.14 -28.67 11.50
CA THR A 107 -9.93 -28.65 10.03
C THR A 107 -10.74 -27.59 9.29
N ASP A 108 -11.78 -27.03 9.92
CA ASP A 108 -12.63 -25.96 9.40
C ASP A 108 -12.11 -24.55 9.70
N MET A 109 -11.16 -24.41 10.62
CA MET A 109 -10.56 -23.12 10.94
C MET A 109 -9.49 -22.72 9.92
N THR A 110 -9.48 -21.43 9.58
CA THR A 110 -8.46 -20.73 8.81
C THR A 110 -7.69 -19.74 9.68
N PHE A 111 -6.50 -19.34 9.24
CA PHE A 111 -5.74 -18.25 9.82
C PHE A 111 -5.01 -17.47 8.72
N MET A 112 -4.64 -16.23 9.01
CA MET A 112 -3.97 -15.33 8.10
C MET A 112 -2.68 -14.80 8.75
N TRP A 113 -1.61 -14.67 7.95
CA TRP A 113 -0.32 -14.14 8.39
C TRP A 113 0.24 -13.18 7.33
N ALA A 114 0.76 -12.03 7.76
CA ALA A 114 1.24 -10.97 6.86
C ALA A 114 2.77 -10.76 6.94
N GLU A 115 3.35 -10.64 8.13
CA GLU A 115 4.76 -10.26 8.29
C GLU A 115 5.70 -11.45 8.07
N THR A 116 6.21 -11.55 6.83
CA THR A 116 7.09 -12.64 6.39
C THR A 116 8.37 -12.73 7.22
N ILE A 117 8.90 -11.61 7.74
CA ILE A 117 10.10 -11.58 8.59
C ILE A 117 9.97 -12.46 9.85
N PHE A 118 8.81 -12.40 10.54
CA PHE A 118 8.56 -13.24 11.71
C PHE A 118 8.29 -14.69 11.32
N LEU A 119 7.61 -14.90 10.18
CA LEU A 119 7.39 -16.25 9.65
C LEU A 119 8.71 -16.94 9.33
N ASP A 120 9.66 -16.29 8.66
CA ASP A 120 11.00 -16.83 8.39
C ASP A 120 11.78 -17.13 9.69
N HIS A 121 11.76 -16.19 10.64
CA HIS A 121 12.43 -16.37 11.93
C HIS A 121 11.91 -17.61 12.68
N TRP A 122 10.59 -17.79 12.74
CA TRP A 122 9.96 -18.99 13.29
C TRP A 122 10.26 -20.24 12.45
N TRP A 123 10.15 -20.13 11.12
CA TRP A 123 10.31 -21.23 10.16
C TRP A 123 11.67 -21.90 10.24
N ARG A 124 12.75 -21.13 10.45
CA ARG A 124 14.12 -21.63 10.61
C ARG A 124 14.27 -22.57 11.80
N LYS A 125 13.43 -22.44 12.84
CA LYS A 125 13.46 -23.25 14.07
C LYS A 125 12.68 -24.57 13.95
N GLN A 126 11.81 -24.69 12.94
CA GLN A 126 10.87 -25.82 12.83
C GLN A 126 11.49 -27.10 12.26
N ASP A 127 10.95 -28.24 12.67
CA ASP A 127 11.28 -29.55 12.11
C ASP A 127 10.50 -29.86 10.81
N ASP A 128 10.86 -30.96 10.14
CA ASP A 128 10.24 -31.36 8.89
C ASP A 128 8.75 -31.72 9.03
N LEU A 129 8.28 -32.17 10.20
CA LEU A 129 6.86 -32.49 10.41
C LEU A 129 6.02 -31.22 10.44
N VAL A 130 6.45 -30.23 11.23
CA VAL A 130 5.80 -28.91 11.30
C VAL A 130 5.82 -28.25 9.92
N ARG A 131 6.99 -28.21 9.27
CA ARG A 131 7.15 -27.61 7.93
C ARG A 131 6.25 -28.26 6.88
N ASN A 132 6.16 -29.59 6.85
CA ASN A 132 5.32 -30.30 5.88
C ASN A 132 3.82 -30.04 6.10
N LEU A 133 3.34 -29.97 7.35
CA LEU A 133 1.93 -29.68 7.65
C LEU A 133 1.57 -28.23 7.32
N VAL A 134 2.43 -27.26 7.66
CA VAL A 134 2.20 -25.84 7.30
C VAL A 134 2.17 -25.66 5.78
N LYS A 135 3.09 -26.27 5.01
CA LYS A 135 3.04 -26.26 3.54
C LYS A 135 1.74 -26.85 2.99
N GLN A 136 1.19 -27.88 3.63
CA GLN A 136 -0.11 -28.44 3.26
C GLN A 136 -1.26 -27.45 3.54
N TRP A 137 -1.28 -26.77 4.69
CA TRP A 137 -2.33 -25.79 4.99
C TRP A 137 -2.28 -24.55 4.10
N VAL A 138 -1.09 -24.06 3.75
CA VAL A 138 -0.92 -22.99 2.76
C VAL A 138 -1.47 -23.43 1.40
N LYS A 139 -1.09 -24.63 0.93
CA LYS A 139 -1.61 -25.19 -0.33
C LYS A 139 -3.12 -25.48 -0.31
N GLN A 140 -3.70 -25.71 0.86
CA GLN A 140 -5.15 -25.90 1.07
C GLN A 140 -5.93 -24.59 1.21
N GLY A 141 -5.27 -23.42 1.25
CA GLY A 141 -5.91 -22.14 1.54
C GLY A 141 -6.42 -22.03 2.98
N ARG A 142 -5.87 -22.82 3.92
CA ARG A 142 -6.19 -22.76 5.35
C ARG A 142 -5.28 -21.80 6.14
N LEU A 143 -4.05 -21.62 5.69
CA LEU A 143 -3.16 -20.57 6.16
C LEU A 143 -2.91 -19.60 4.99
N ASP A 144 -3.49 -18.41 5.05
CA ASP A 144 -3.35 -17.37 4.03
C ASP A 144 -2.08 -16.57 4.32
N LEU A 145 -1.06 -16.71 3.47
CA LEU A 145 0.15 -15.88 3.52
C LEU A 145 -0.09 -14.64 2.64
N VAL A 146 -0.59 -13.58 3.26
CA VAL A 146 -0.99 -12.33 2.58
C VAL A 146 0.13 -11.32 2.60
N THR A 147 0.09 -10.35 1.68
CA THR A 147 1.15 -9.40 1.37
C THR A 147 2.42 -10.09 0.88
N GLY A 148 3.08 -10.86 1.73
CA GLY A 148 4.25 -11.63 1.36
C GLY A 148 5.46 -10.82 0.98
N SER A 149 5.43 -9.49 1.14
CA SER A 149 6.64 -8.68 1.38
C SER A 149 7.26 -9.04 2.73
N TRP A 150 8.50 -8.63 2.98
CA TRP A 150 9.20 -8.91 4.24
C TRP A 150 8.47 -8.32 5.46
N VAL A 151 8.01 -7.07 5.33
CA VAL A 151 7.21 -6.32 6.30
C VAL A 151 6.05 -5.58 5.61
N MET A 152 5.03 -5.20 6.38
CA MET A 152 4.10 -4.14 5.97
C MET A 152 4.88 -2.82 5.92
N THR A 153 4.93 -2.16 4.77
CA THR A 153 5.75 -0.95 4.58
C THR A 153 4.93 0.30 4.89
N ASP A 154 5.56 1.29 5.52
CA ASP A 154 5.09 2.67 5.45
C ASP A 154 4.88 3.08 3.99
N GLU A 155 3.75 3.72 3.69
CA GLU A 155 3.41 4.16 2.34
C GLU A 155 3.70 5.67 2.13
N ALA A 156 4.12 6.40 3.16
CA ALA A 156 4.40 7.84 3.11
C ALA A 156 5.88 8.15 2.80
N ASN A 157 6.81 7.63 3.61
CA ASN A 157 8.23 8.01 3.57
C ASN A 157 9.10 7.03 2.79
N ALA A 158 8.62 5.80 2.57
CA ALA A 158 9.40 4.75 1.92
C ALA A 158 9.71 5.09 0.46
N TYR A 159 11.00 5.31 0.16
CA TYR A 159 11.46 5.47 -1.21
C TYR A 159 11.31 4.13 -1.97
N PHE A 160 10.67 4.17 -3.14
CA PHE A 160 10.20 2.96 -3.81
C PHE A 160 11.23 1.81 -4.01
N PRO A 161 12.56 2.01 -4.19
CA PRO A 161 13.49 0.90 -4.34
C PRO A 161 13.64 0.05 -3.08
N VAL A 162 13.55 0.64 -1.87
CA VAL A 162 13.56 -0.17 -0.64
C VAL A 162 12.25 -0.94 -0.47
N THR A 163 11.14 -0.43 -1.02
CA THR A 163 9.88 -1.18 -1.13
C THR A 163 9.99 -2.32 -2.14
N VAL A 164 10.71 -2.13 -3.26
CA VAL A 164 11.03 -3.22 -4.21
C VAL A 164 11.81 -4.32 -3.50
N ASP A 165 12.88 -3.99 -2.77
CA ASP A 165 13.65 -4.99 -2.01
C ASP A 165 12.79 -5.71 -0.95
N ASN A 166 11.93 -4.98 -0.23
CA ASN A 166 10.98 -5.54 0.73
C ASN A 166 10.03 -6.57 0.08
N ILE A 167 9.49 -6.27 -1.11
CA ILE A 167 8.64 -7.17 -1.88
C ILE A 167 9.46 -8.39 -2.36
N VAL A 168 10.63 -8.16 -2.96
CA VAL A 168 11.51 -9.21 -3.53
C VAL A 168 11.91 -10.22 -2.47
N GLU A 169 12.36 -9.78 -1.29
CA GLU A 169 12.81 -10.65 -0.19
C GLU A 169 11.71 -11.63 0.26
N GLY A 170 10.53 -11.10 0.57
CA GLY A 170 9.41 -11.90 1.04
C GLY A 170 8.83 -12.81 -0.05
N PHE A 171 8.68 -12.32 -1.28
CA PHE A 171 8.16 -13.13 -2.39
C PHE A 171 9.09 -14.30 -2.70
N GLN A 172 10.41 -14.07 -2.70
CA GLN A 172 11.40 -15.14 -2.93
C GLN A 172 11.40 -16.16 -1.78
N PHE A 173 11.33 -15.72 -0.52
CA PHE A 173 11.18 -16.62 0.62
C PHE A 173 9.91 -17.48 0.51
N ILE A 174 8.75 -16.85 0.29
CA ILE A 174 7.46 -17.55 0.21
C ILE A 174 7.45 -18.55 -0.96
N LYS A 175 7.97 -18.15 -2.12
CA LYS A 175 8.04 -19.02 -3.30
C LYS A 175 8.97 -20.21 -3.07
N LYS A 176 10.12 -20.00 -2.44
CA LYS A 176 11.10 -21.05 -2.12
C LYS A 176 10.54 -22.05 -1.10
N GLU A 177 9.95 -21.56 -0.02
CA GLU A 177 9.54 -22.43 1.09
C GLU A 177 8.15 -23.04 0.89
N PHE A 178 7.16 -22.29 0.39
CA PHE A 178 5.77 -22.74 0.27
C PHE A 178 5.33 -23.03 -1.16
N GLY A 179 6.11 -22.66 -2.18
CA GLY A 179 5.84 -22.93 -3.60
C GLY A 179 4.77 -22.04 -4.24
N ILE A 180 4.04 -21.25 -3.44
CA ILE A 180 3.01 -20.30 -3.88
C ILE A 180 3.61 -18.94 -4.26
N LYS A 181 2.79 -18.05 -4.82
CA LYS A 181 3.09 -16.63 -5.01
C LYS A 181 1.95 -15.83 -4.35
N PRO A 182 2.22 -14.83 -3.48
CA PRO A 182 1.17 -14.04 -2.83
C PRO A 182 0.36 -13.24 -3.88
N SER A 183 -0.97 -13.35 -3.86
CA SER A 183 -1.86 -12.60 -4.79
C SER A 183 -2.65 -11.45 -4.14
N VAL A 184 -2.68 -11.42 -2.81
CA VAL A 184 -3.42 -10.44 -2.00
C VAL A 184 -2.44 -9.58 -1.22
N LEU A 185 -2.47 -8.26 -1.45
CA LEU A 185 -1.83 -7.26 -0.61
C LEU A 185 -2.76 -6.89 0.56
N PHE A 186 -2.32 -7.09 1.79
CA PHE A 186 -2.97 -6.64 3.02
C PHE A 186 -2.14 -5.52 3.64
N SER A 187 -2.68 -4.30 3.62
CA SER A 187 -2.11 -3.10 4.23
C SER A 187 -3.20 -2.51 5.12
N LEU A 188 -2.95 -2.46 6.42
CA LEU A 188 -3.95 -2.13 7.45
C LEU A 188 -3.51 -1.00 8.40
N ASP A 189 -2.22 -0.94 8.70
CA ASP A 189 -1.63 -0.03 9.71
C ASP A 189 -0.74 1.10 9.17
N PRO A 190 -0.34 1.18 7.87
CA PRO A 190 0.27 2.40 7.36
C PRO A 190 -0.68 3.60 7.47
N PHE A 191 -0.17 4.72 7.99
CA PHE A 191 -0.94 5.93 8.28
C PHE A 191 -1.25 6.74 7.01
N GLY A 192 -2.09 6.15 6.15
CA GLY A 192 -2.40 6.59 4.79
C GLY A 192 -1.77 5.68 3.74
N HIS A 193 -2.41 5.61 2.57
CA HIS A 193 -2.04 4.64 1.53
C HIS A 193 -1.62 5.32 0.23
N SER A 194 -0.53 4.83 -0.34
CA SER A 194 -0.02 5.24 -1.64
C SER A 194 -0.48 4.27 -2.72
N ASN A 195 -0.87 4.79 -3.88
CA ASN A 195 -1.05 3.92 -5.05
C ASN A 195 0.27 3.27 -5.52
N SER A 196 1.43 3.74 -5.04
CA SER A 196 2.74 3.20 -5.42
C SER A 196 2.92 1.78 -4.91
N ILE A 197 2.44 1.44 -3.70
CA ILE A 197 2.50 0.07 -3.17
C ILE A 197 1.63 -0.85 -4.00
N ALA A 198 0.38 -0.45 -4.29
CA ALA A 198 -0.51 -1.19 -5.19
C ALA A 198 0.11 -1.40 -6.58
N TYR A 199 0.79 -0.36 -7.10
CA TYR A 199 1.49 -0.45 -8.37
C TYR A 199 2.67 -1.43 -8.34
N LEU A 200 3.60 -1.28 -7.40
CA LEU A 200 4.74 -2.20 -7.24
C LEU A 200 4.27 -3.64 -7.06
N TYR A 201 3.23 -3.85 -6.24
CA TYR A 201 2.61 -5.15 -6.04
C TYR A 201 2.08 -5.75 -7.35
N SER A 202 1.38 -4.96 -8.19
CA SER A 202 0.93 -5.41 -9.52
C SER A 202 2.08 -5.84 -10.44
N GLN A 203 3.23 -5.17 -10.35
CA GLN A 203 4.41 -5.51 -11.14
C GLN A 203 5.17 -6.72 -10.57
N ALA A 204 5.03 -7.00 -9.27
CA ALA A 204 5.53 -8.21 -8.63
C ALA A 204 4.64 -9.41 -8.90
N ASP A 205 3.31 -9.26 -8.96
CA ASP A 205 2.37 -10.36 -9.20
C ASP A 205 2.19 -10.74 -10.68
N ASP A 206 2.90 -10.07 -11.60
CA ASP A 206 2.86 -10.29 -13.07
C ASP A 206 1.49 -9.98 -13.72
N THR A 207 0.72 -9.02 -13.19
CA THR A 207 -0.39 -8.47 -13.96
C THR A 207 0.10 -7.42 -14.95
N SER A 208 -0.21 -7.62 -16.23
CA SER A 208 0.05 -6.62 -17.28
C SER A 208 -0.77 -5.34 -17.12
N GLU A 209 -1.82 -5.38 -16.29
CA GLU A 209 -2.64 -4.24 -15.89
C GLU A 209 -2.06 -3.57 -14.62
N SER A 210 -2.22 -2.24 -14.55
CA SER A 210 -1.96 -1.44 -13.34
C SER A 210 -3.12 -1.47 -12.33
N ASP A 211 -4.27 -1.99 -12.75
CA ASP A 211 -5.51 -1.92 -11.98
C ASP A 211 -5.58 -3.10 -11.00
N VAL A 212 -5.72 -2.77 -9.72
CA VAL A 212 -5.76 -3.73 -8.61
C VAL A 212 -7.15 -3.64 -7.95
N TRP A 213 -7.73 -4.78 -7.58
CA TRP A 213 -8.97 -4.81 -6.80
C TRP A 213 -8.70 -4.31 -5.38
N THR A 214 -9.19 -3.12 -5.07
CA THR A 214 -9.03 -2.50 -3.74
C THR A 214 -10.33 -2.56 -2.96
N HIS A 215 -10.29 -3.27 -1.83
CA HIS A 215 -11.32 -3.22 -0.81
C HIS A 215 -10.84 -2.27 0.29
N VAL A 216 -11.65 -1.28 0.64
CA VAL A 216 -11.38 -0.32 1.72
C VAL A 216 -12.33 -0.65 2.87
N PHE A 217 -11.80 -0.71 4.10
CA PHE A 217 -12.61 -0.95 5.28
C PHE A 217 -13.46 0.28 5.62
N PRO A 218 -14.68 0.11 6.15
CA PRO A 218 -15.63 1.21 6.25
C PRO A 218 -15.67 1.85 7.65
N TYR A 219 -14.74 1.48 8.52
CA TYR A 219 -14.68 1.81 9.94
C TYR A 219 -13.27 2.21 10.37
N SER A 220 -13.14 2.78 11.57
CA SER A 220 -11.95 3.50 12.05
C SER A 220 -10.75 2.66 12.46
N HIS A 221 -10.90 1.35 12.67
CA HIS A 221 -9.84 0.45 13.11
C HIS A 221 -10.02 -0.96 12.54
N TYR A 222 -8.99 -1.78 12.64
CA TYR A 222 -8.98 -3.19 12.27
C TYR A 222 -9.27 -4.15 13.43
N ASP A 223 -9.59 -3.64 14.62
CA ASP A 223 -9.88 -4.46 15.80
C ASP A 223 -11.26 -5.15 15.69
N ILE A 224 -11.51 -6.17 16.52
CA ILE A 224 -12.82 -6.88 16.53
C ILE A 224 -14.00 -5.90 16.77
N PRO A 225 -13.95 -4.97 17.75
CA PRO A 225 -14.95 -3.91 17.91
C PRO A 225 -15.25 -3.07 16.66
N SER A 226 -14.27 -2.82 15.79
CA SER A 226 -14.45 -1.94 14.63
C SER A 226 -14.71 -2.69 13.32
N THR A 227 -14.61 -4.02 13.29
CA THR A 227 -14.67 -4.81 12.04
C THR A 227 -15.92 -5.69 11.88
N CYS A 228 -16.75 -5.84 12.92
CA CYS A 228 -18.01 -6.61 12.81
C CYS A 228 -19.20 -5.80 12.23
N GLY A 229 -19.10 -4.47 12.23
CA GLY A 229 -20.12 -3.52 11.77
C GLY A 229 -20.13 -2.23 12.59
N PRO A 230 -21.14 -1.36 12.44
CA PRO A 230 -21.07 0.03 12.91
C PRO A 230 -21.28 0.23 14.43
N ASP A 231 -21.74 -0.78 15.17
CA ASP A 231 -21.96 -0.71 16.62
C ASP A 231 -20.80 -1.38 17.36
N SER A 232 -19.79 -0.59 17.72
CA SER A 232 -18.59 -1.10 18.40
C SER A 232 -18.87 -1.70 19.77
N SER A 233 -19.94 -1.26 20.46
CA SER A 233 -20.36 -1.85 21.74
C SER A 233 -20.93 -3.25 21.54
N MET A 234 -21.69 -3.47 20.46
CA MET A 234 -22.10 -4.81 20.05
C MET A 234 -20.90 -5.62 19.57
N CYS A 235 -20.06 -5.13 18.66
CA CYS A 235 -18.93 -5.91 18.15
C CYS A 235 -17.93 -6.32 19.23
N CYS A 236 -17.71 -5.47 20.24
CA CYS A 236 -16.93 -5.79 21.42
C CYS A 236 -17.52 -6.96 22.26
N GLU A 237 -18.83 -7.26 22.15
CA GLU A 237 -19.45 -8.44 22.77
C GLU A 237 -19.00 -9.80 22.21
N ILE A 238 -18.43 -9.83 21.00
CA ILE A 238 -17.98 -11.08 20.36
C ILE A 238 -16.47 -11.32 20.48
N ASP A 239 -15.71 -10.38 21.05
CA ASP A 239 -14.33 -10.60 21.49
C ASP A 239 -14.33 -11.14 22.93
N VAL A 240 -14.42 -12.46 23.08
CA VAL A 240 -14.58 -13.06 24.42
C VAL A 240 -13.30 -13.01 25.27
N LEU A 241 -12.14 -12.68 24.69
CA LEU A 241 -10.92 -12.50 25.50
C LEU A 241 -11.06 -11.30 26.45
N ARG A 242 -11.80 -10.24 26.06
CA ARG A 242 -12.00 -9.04 26.88
C ARG A 242 -12.56 -9.36 28.27
N TYR A 243 -13.39 -10.39 28.39
CA TYR A 243 -13.87 -10.89 29.68
C TYR A 243 -12.75 -11.43 30.57
N TYR A 244 -11.86 -12.26 30.04
CA TYR A 244 -10.78 -12.91 30.78
C TYR A 244 -9.58 -11.99 31.07
N LYS A 245 -9.38 -10.97 30.22
CA LYS A 245 -8.35 -9.93 30.42
C LYS A 245 -8.87 -8.69 31.17
N HIS A 246 -10.17 -8.63 31.46
CA HIS A 246 -10.86 -7.48 32.06
C HIS A 246 -10.70 -6.17 31.26
N TYR A 247 -10.62 -6.27 29.93
CA TYR A 247 -10.60 -5.11 29.04
C TYR A 247 -11.97 -4.43 29.00
N GLN A 248 -11.97 -3.10 28.88
CA GLN A 248 -13.20 -2.31 28.84
C GLN A 248 -13.99 -2.58 27.57
N CYS A 249 -15.32 -2.49 27.69
CA CYS A 249 -16.27 -2.77 26.62
C CYS A 249 -17.61 -2.10 26.92
N GLY A 250 -18.27 -1.55 25.89
CA GLY A 250 -19.63 -1.00 26.02
C GLY A 250 -20.73 -2.07 26.11
N GLY A 251 -20.42 -3.33 25.80
CA GLY A 251 -21.36 -4.45 25.74
C GLY A 251 -21.12 -5.58 26.75
N ASP A 252 -22.01 -6.56 26.76
CA ASP A 252 -21.91 -7.77 27.58
C ASP A 252 -20.83 -8.73 27.08
N VAL A 253 -19.59 -8.62 27.56
CA VAL A 253 -18.47 -9.51 27.16
C VAL A 253 -18.54 -10.95 27.69
N ARG A 254 -19.55 -11.34 28.48
CA ARG A 254 -19.58 -12.69 29.11
C ARG A 254 -19.49 -13.79 28.04
N PRO A 255 -18.72 -14.89 28.31
CA PRO A 255 -18.48 -15.94 27.33
C PRO A 255 -19.75 -16.48 26.69
N ILE A 256 -19.69 -16.73 25.37
CA ILE A 256 -20.83 -17.17 24.58
C ILE A 256 -21.21 -18.60 24.98
N ASN A 257 -22.49 -18.82 25.24
CA ASN A 257 -23.04 -20.07 25.70
C ASN A 257 -24.53 -20.17 25.31
N ARG A 258 -25.15 -21.33 25.56
CA ARG A 258 -26.53 -21.63 25.15
C ARG A 258 -27.60 -20.65 25.67
N SER A 259 -27.33 -19.88 26.74
CA SER A 259 -28.29 -18.90 27.28
C SER A 259 -28.19 -17.50 26.65
N ASN A 260 -27.05 -17.13 26.06
CA ASN A 260 -26.83 -15.80 25.47
C ASN A 260 -26.55 -15.82 23.95
N VAL A 261 -26.24 -16.98 23.36
CA VAL A 261 -25.88 -17.11 21.93
C VAL A 261 -26.93 -16.53 21.00
N ALA A 262 -28.22 -16.81 21.22
CA ALA A 262 -29.30 -16.30 20.36
C ALA A 262 -29.35 -14.76 20.29
N ARG A 263 -29.18 -14.09 21.44
CA ARG A 263 -29.11 -12.62 21.55
C ARG A 263 -27.88 -12.06 20.84
N LYS A 264 -26.70 -12.64 21.10
CA LYS A 264 -25.43 -12.20 20.52
C LYS A 264 -25.39 -12.40 19.00
N ALA A 265 -25.88 -13.54 18.53
CA ALA A 265 -26.02 -13.87 17.12
C ALA A 265 -27.01 -12.95 16.39
N GLU A 266 -28.12 -12.56 17.04
CA GLU A 266 -29.05 -11.56 16.49
C GLU A 266 -28.41 -10.17 16.40
N GLY A 267 -27.68 -9.75 17.43
CA GLY A 267 -26.86 -8.53 17.42
C GLY A 267 -25.86 -8.54 16.26
N LEU A 268 -25.02 -9.56 16.16
CA LEU A 268 -24.02 -9.70 15.11
C LEU A 268 -24.66 -9.77 13.71
N SER A 269 -25.76 -10.52 13.55
CA SER A 269 -26.49 -10.57 12.28
C SER A 269 -26.97 -9.18 11.84
N LYS A 270 -27.44 -8.35 12.78
CA LYS A 270 -27.83 -6.96 12.51
C LYS A 270 -26.66 -6.11 12.02
N GLN A 271 -25.48 -6.24 12.66
CA GLN A 271 -24.29 -5.49 12.25
C GLN A 271 -23.79 -5.91 10.86
N LEU A 272 -23.71 -7.22 10.60
CA LEU A 272 -23.36 -7.77 9.28
C LEU A 272 -24.35 -7.34 8.19
N MET A 273 -25.65 -7.30 8.49
CA MET A 273 -26.69 -6.77 7.60
C MET A 273 -26.62 -5.26 7.36
N LEU A 274 -26.00 -4.49 8.27
CA LEU A 274 -25.73 -3.06 8.05
C LEU A 274 -24.47 -2.88 7.20
N MET A 275 -23.39 -3.60 7.51
CA MET A 275 -22.15 -3.60 6.73
C MET A 275 -22.38 -4.02 5.27
N SER A 276 -23.20 -5.05 5.02
CA SER A 276 -23.57 -5.48 3.65
C SER A 276 -24.27 -4.41 2.79
N LYS A 277 -24.79 -3.33 3.39
CA LYS A 277 -25.44 -2.23 2.66
C LYS A 277 -24.47 -1.15 2.21
N ILE A 278 -23.27 -1.11 2.81
CA ILE A 278 -22.19 -0.19 2.43
C ILE A 278 -21.57 -0.63 1.10
N TYR A 279 -21.46 -1.96 0.90
CA TYR A 279 -20.90 -2.57 -0.30
C TYR A 279 -21.95 -2.81 -1.41
N GLU A 280 -21.46 -3.11 -2.61
CA GLU A 280 -22.31 -3.47 -3.74
C GLU A 280 -22.70 -4.96 -3.72
N SER A 281 -21.77 -5.81 -3.32
CA SER A 281 -21.92 -7.26 -3.20
C SER A 281 -22.66 -7.70 -1.95
N ASN A 282 -23.30 -8.87 -2.02
CA ASN A 282 -23.78 -9.61 -0.85
C ASN A 282 -22.65 -10.40 -0.13
N VAL A 283 -21.44 -10.39 -0.68
CA VAL A 283 -20.22 -10.94 -0.06
C VAL A 283 -19.60 -9.88 0.84
N VAL A 284 -19.35 -10.26 2.09
CA VAL A 284 -18.87 -9.42 3.19
C VAL A 284 -17.69 -10.11 3.86
N ILE A 285 -16.65 -9.34 4.22
CA ILE A 285 -15.53 -9.79 5.03
C ILE A 285 -15.67 -9.25 6.45
N MET A 286 -15.35 -10.07 7.45
CA MET A 286 -15.25 -9.67 8.86
C MET A 286 -13.89 -10.09 9.37
N PHE A 287 -13.03 -9.12 9.66
CA PHE A 287 -11.75 -9.38 10.31
C PHE A 287 -12.00 -9.78 11.77
N TYR A 288 -11.12 -10.63 12.29
CA TYR A 288 -11.26 -11.12 13.67
C TYR A 288 -9.88 -11.28 14.31
N GLY A 289 -9.35 -10.15 14.75
CA GLY A 289 -7.99 -10.00 15.26
C GLY A 289 -7.75 -8.57 15.74
N ASP A 290 -6.50 -8.28 16.04
CA ASP A 290 -5.97 -7.05 16.64
C ASP A 290 -4.43 -7.24 16.71
N ASP A 291 -3.73 -6.34 17.40
CA ASP A 291 -2.30 -6.44 17.73
C ASP A 291 -1.97 -7.64 18.63
N PHE A 292 -0.95 -8.42 18.23
CA PHE A 292 -0.36 -9.52 19.01
C PHE A 292 -1.41 -10.44 19.67
N ARG A 293 -2.48 -10.73 18.93
CA ARG A 293 -3.56 -11.65 19.33
C ARG A 293 -3.15 -13.09 19.04
N PHE A 294 -3.96 -14.04 19.49
CA PHE A 294 -3.76 -15.48 19.27
C PHE A 294 -2.44 -16.04 19.86
N THR A 295 -1.87 -15.38 20.86
CA THR A 295 -0.58 -15.76 21.50
C THR A 295 -0.65 -16.96 22.43
N THR A 296 -1.84 -17.48 22.76
CA THR A 296 -1.98 -18.63 23.68
C THR A 296 -3.04 -19.61 23.23
N SER A 297 -2.80 -20.92 23.41
CA SER A 297 -3.78 -21.97 23.07
C SER A 297 -5.12 -21.81 23.80
N PHE A 298 -5.11 -21.20 25.00
CA PHE A 298 -6.33 -20.82 25.72
C PHE A 298 -7.18 -19.83 24.91
N GLU A 299 -6.54 -18.79 24.36
CA GLU A 299 -7.23 -17.80 23.56
C GLU A 299 -7.82 -18.40 22.29
N TRP A 300 -7.02 -19.15 21.52
CA TRP A 300 -7.51 -19.86 20.32
C TRP A 300 -8.77 -20.66 20.62
N GLN A 301 -8.78 -21.41 21.73
CA GLN A 301 -9.91 -22.22 22.13
C GLN A 301 -11.15 -21.38 22.44
N ILE A 302 -11.05 -20.34 23.30
CA ILE A 302 -12.23 -19.54 23.67
C ILE A 302 -12.81 -18.77 22.50
N GLN A 303 -11.97 -18.26 21.59
CA GLN A 303 -12.43 -17.50 20.43
C GLN A 303 -13.08 -18.43 19.39
N TYR A 304 -12.47 -19.60 19.12
CA TYR A 304 -13.04 -20.61 18.23
C TYR A 304 -14.39 -21.14 18.76
N ASP A 305 -14.48 -21.50 20.05
CA ASP A 305 -15.73 -22.01 20.65
C ASP A 305 -16.85 -20.95 20.60
N ALA A 306 -16.52 -19.68 20.84
CA ALA A 306 -17.45 -18.57 20.76
C ALA A 306 -17.95 -18.34 19.31
N LEU A 307 -17.03 -18.32 18.34
CA LEU A 307 -17.37 -18.17 16.92
C LEU A 307 -18.18 -19.34 16.38
N ARG A 308 -17.83 -20.60 16.73
CA ARG A 308 -18.61 -21.78 16.35
C ARG A 308 -20.07 -21.70 16.81
N LEU A 309 -20.30 -21.31 18.06
CA LEU A 309 -21.65 -21.12 18.60
C LEU A 309 -22.43 -20.02 17.85
N LEU A 310 -21.77 -18.89 17.51
CA LEU A 310 -22.39 -17.84 16.70
C LEU A 310 -22.69 -18.32 15.28
N PHE A 311 -21.76 -19.02 14.63
CA PHE A 311 -21.94 -19.49 13.26
C PHE A 311 -23.09 -20.49 13.16
N ASP A 312 -23.18 -21.46 14.08
CA ASP A 312 -24.26 -22.44 14.09
C ASP A 312 -25.64 -21.76 14.26
N GLU A 313 -25.76 -20.80 15.19
CA GLU A 313 -27.00 -20.04 15.44
C GLU A 313 -27.37 -19.11 14.27
N ILE A 314 -26.40 -18.40 13.66
CA ILE A 314 -26.65 -17.50 12.53
C ILE A 314 -27.04 -18.30 11.28
N ASN A 315 -26.28 -19.35 10.93
CA ASN A 315 -26.56 -20.19 9.77
C ASN A 315 -27.92 -20.89 9.89
N SER A 316 -28.38 -21.23 11.10
CA SER A 316 -29.71 -21.82 11.34
C SER A 316 -30.86 -20.95 10.80
N LYS A 317 -30.69 -19.62 10.82
CA LYS A 317 -31.68 -18.63 10.37
C LYS A 317 -31.71 -18.44 8.85
N LYS A 318 -30.76 -19.05 8.11
CA LYS A 318 -30.64 -19.11 6.64
C LYS A 318 -30.54 -17.78 5.87
N GLN A 319 -30.61 -16.63 6.54
CA GLN A 319 -30.47 -15.30 5.93
C GLN A 319 -29.01 -14.92 5.63
N ILE A 320 -28.09 -15.42 6.47
CA ILE A 320 -26.65 -15.23 6.36
C ILE A 320 -26.01 -16.61 6.23
N GLU A 321 -24.98 -16.70 5.40
CA GLU A 321 -23.98 -17.77 5.37
C GLU A 321 -22.73 -17.22 6.04
N ILE A 322 -22.33 -17.79 7.18
CA ILE A 322 -21.14 -17.33 7.90
C ILE A 322 -20.21 -18.49 8.23
N GLY A 323 -18.91 -18.28 8.06
CA GLY A 323 -17.88 -19.26 8.40
C GLY A 323 -16.48 -18.66 8.36
N PHE A 324 -15.51 -19.46 8.77
CA PHE A 324 -14.09 -19.15 8.60
C PHE A 324 -13.72 -19.13 7.12
N GLY A 325 -12.83 -18.22 6.75
CA GLY A 325 -12.19 -18.17 5.45
C GLY A 325 -10.95 -17.29 5.46
N THR A 326 -10.51 -16.88 4.27
CA THR A 326 -9.27 -16.14 4.06
C THR A 326 -9.52 -14.88 3.21
N ILE A 327 -8.60 -13.91 3.21
CA ILE A 327 -8.77 -12.73 2.35
C ILE A 327 -8.75 -13.16 0.88
N THR A 328 -7.89 -14.13 0.53
CA THR A 328 -7.87 -14.76 -0.79
C THR A 328 -9.25 -15.30 -1.18
N SER A 329 -9.90 -16.09 -0.32
CA SER A 329 -11.25 -16.62 -0.59
C SER A 329 -12.33 -15.52 -0.70
N PHE A 330 -12.19 -14.41 0.04
CA PHE A 330 -13.11 -13.29 -0.05
C PHE A 330 -13.06 -12.61 -1.42
N PHE A 331 -11.85 -12.34 -1.94
CA PHE A 331 -11.73 -11.77 -3.28
C PHE A 331 -12.22 -12.74 -4.37
N GLU A 332 -12.00 -14.06 -4.23
CA GLU A 332 -12.53 -15.06 -5.18
C GLU A 332 -14.06 -15.04 -5.25
N GLU A 333 -14.73 -14.97 -4.10
CA GLU A 333 -16.19 -14.87 -4.03
C GLU A 333 -16.71 -13.51 -4.53
N LEU A 334 -15.96 -12.43 -4.29
CA LEU A 334 -16.27 -11.08 -4.78
C LEU A 334 -16.16 -10.99 -6.31
N GLU A 335 -15.07 -11.49 -6.89
CA GLU A 335 -14.84 -11.57 -8.34
C GLU A 335 -15.92 -12.41 -9.01
N GLN A 336 -16.26 -13.58 -8.45
CA GLN A 336 -17.35 -14.42 -8.92
C GLN A 336 -18.71 -13.71 -8.86
N TRP A 337 -18.99 -12.96 -7.79
CA TRP A 337 -20.23 -12.19 -7.68
C TRP A 337 -20.33 -11.11 -8.76
N TYR A 338 -19.25 -10.34 -8.99
CA TYR A 338 -19.21 -9.31 -10.03
C TYR A 338 -19.37 -9.92 -11.44
N ALA A 339 -18.68 -11.02 -11.73
CA ALA A 339 -18.80 -11.75 -13.00
C ALA A 339 -20.24 -12.29 -13.23
N LYS A 340 -20.84 -12.94 -12.22
CA LYS A 340 -22.21 -13.45 -12.26
C LYS A 340 -23.25 -12.35 -12.51
N ASN A 341 -23.04 -11.16 -11.96
CA ASN A 341 -23.95 -10.02 -12.09
C ASN A 341 -23.68 -9.15 -13.34
N GLY A 342 -22.65 -9.46 -14.13
CA GLY A 342 -22.27 -8.67 -15.31
C GLY A 342 -21.82 -7.25 -14.97
N ARG A 343 -21.17 -7.07 -13.80
CA ARG A 343 -20.73 -5.77 -13.28
C ARG A 343 -19.21 -5.72 -13.13
N GLN A 344 -18.69 -4.53 -12.88
CA GLN A 344 -17.32 -4.26 -12.48
C GLN A 344 -17.31 -3.25 -11.32
N PRO A 345 -16.33 -3.29 -10.42
CA PRO A 345 -16.14 -2.26 -9.41
C PRO A 345 -15.78 -0.92 -10.07
N PRO A 346 -16.07 0.23 -9.42
CA PRO A 346 -15.67 1.53 -9.95
C PRO A 346 -14.15 1.70 -9.92
N SER A 347 -13.56 2.15 -11.03
CA SER A 347 -12.14 2.53 -11.08
C SER A 347 -11.89 3.81 -10.28
N LEU A 348 -10.87 3.78 -9.42
CA LEU A 348 -10.39 4.92 -8.63
C LEU A 348 -8.93 5.24 -9.01
N LYS A 349 -8.56 6.52 -9.10
CA LYS A 349 -7.17 6.98 -9.23
C LYS A 349 -6.85 8.10 -8.24
N GLY A 350 -5.70 7.99 -7.59
CA GLY A 350 -5.22 8.88 -6.51
C GLY A 350 -4.53 8.08 -5.41
N ASP A 351 -4.08 8.77 -4.37
CA ASP A 351 -3.65 8.21 -3.09
C ASP A 351 -4.72 8.49 -2.00
N PHE A 352 -4.41 8.09 -0.77
CA PHE A 352 -5.22 8.35 0.43
C PHE A 352 -4.43 9.20 1.44
N PHE A 353 -3.75 10.25 0.95
CA PHE A 353 -3.01 11.20 1.78
C PHE A 353 -3.62 12.63 1.76
N PRO A 354 -3.46 13.40 2.86
CA PRO A 354 -3.04 12.96 4.18
C PRO A 354 -4.10 12.04 4.82
N TYR A 355 -3.66 11.16 5.73
CA TYR A 355 -4.53 10.40 6.61
C TYR A 355 -4.92 11.24 7.83
N ASP A 356 -6.15 11.05 8.32
CA ASP A 356 -6.60 11.58 9.60
C ASP A 356 -7.55 10.61 10.30
N VAL A 357 -7.32 10.41 11.59
CA VAL A 357 -8.11 9.54 12.49
C VAL A 357 -9.28 10.31 13.09
N PHE A 358 -9.13 11.63 13.27
CA PHE A 358 -10.10 12.45 13.98
C PHE A 358 -11.12 13.07 13.03
N ILE A 359 -12.37 12.60 13.12
CA ILE A 359 -13.52 13.38 12.65
C ILE A 359 -13.69 14.57 13.61
N LEU A 360 -12.94 15.64 13.31
CA LEU A 360 -12.98 17.00 13.88
C LEU A 360 -13.93 17.22 15.08
N ASN A 361 -13.42 16.94 16.28
CA ASN A 361 -13.95 17.57 17.49
C ASN A 361 -13.11 18.82 17.79
N GLU A 362 -13.79 19.96 17.89
CA GLU A 362 -13.32 21.32 18.20
C GLU A 362 -11.91 21.43 18.82
N MET A 363 -10.90 21.68 17.98
CA MET A 363 -9.60 22.24 18.38
C MET A 363 -9.39 23.59 17.68
N GLU A 364 -8.77 24.55 18.36
CA GLU A 364 -8.56 25.90 17.83
C GLU A 364 -7.55 25.91 16.66
N GLU A 365 -7.73 26.83 15.70
CA GLU A 365 -7.01 26.85 14.41
C GLU A 365 -5.48 26.91 14.53
N GLU A 366 -4.91 27.34 15.67
CA GLU A 366 -3.45 27.43 15.84
C GLU A 366 -2.79 26.08 16.19
N ASP A 367 -3.47 25.16 16.88
CA ASP A 367 -2.94 23.83 17.23
C ASP A 367 -2.99 22.83 16.05
N PHE A 368 -3.93 23.04 15.12
CA PHE A 368 -4.12 22.24 13.91
C PHE A 368 -2.83 22.07 13.08
N TYR A 369 -1.97 23.09 13.07
CA TYR A 369 -0.75 23.11 12.25
C TYR A 369 0.47 22.40 12.86
N LEU A 370 0.38 21.96 14.12
CA LEU A 370 1.49 21.33 14.85
C LEU A 370 1.18 19.92 15.37
N ASN A 371 -0.10 19.59 15.56
CA ASN A 371 -0.55 18.32 16.14
C ASN A 371 -1.37 17.42 15.20
N GLY A 372 -1.56 17.81 13.93
CA GLY A 372 -2.22 16.94 12.95
C GLY A 372 -1.48 15.60 12.78
N THR A 373 -2.24 14.51 12.68
CA THR A 373 -1.81 13.14 12.36
C THR A 373 -0.95 13.06 11.08
N SER A 374 -1.24 13.93 10.10
CA SER A 374 -0.39 14.14 8.92
C SER A 374 1.06 14.53 9.25
N VAL A 375 1.33 15.15 10.41
CA VAL A 375 2.67 15.51 10.90
C VAL A 375 3.24 14.43 11.84
N SER A 376 2.41 13.63 12.50
CA SER A 376 2.89 12.48 13.31
C SER A 376 3.42 11.33 12.45
N THR A 377 2.92 11.15 11.22
CA THR A 377 3.39 10.11 10.29
C THR A 377 4.88 10.25 9.90
N PHE A 378 5.51 11.41 10.13
CA PHE A 378 6.94 11.64 9.93
C PHE A 378 7.77 11.22 11.16
N HIS A 379 7.74 9.94 11.51
CA HIS A 379 8.53 9.39 12.64
C HIS A 379 10.04 9.32 12.36
N ASN A 380 10.44 9.28 11.08
CA ASN A 380 11.84 9.40 10.70
C ASN A 380 12.14 10.84 10.23
N ILE A 381 12.55 11.72 11.17
CA ILE A 381 13.76 12.57 11.14
C ILE A 381 13.71 13.70 12.19
N THR A 382 14.86 13.86 12.82
CA THR A 382 15.19 14.50 14.10
C THR A 382 15.42 16.03 14.04
N ASN A 383 15.02 16.82 15.07
CA ASN A 383 15.60 18.10 15.61
C ASN A 383 14.87 19.51 15.62
N GLY A 384 13.55 19.66 15.45
CA GLY A 384 12.81 20.98 15.50
C GLY A 384 12.84 21.99 14.30
N MET A 385 11.68 22.50 13.86
CA MET A 385 11.47 23.21 12.56
C MET A 385 12.51 24.28 12.13
N LEU A 386 13.39 23.94 11.18
CA LEU A 386 14.02 24.90 10.26
C LEU A 386 13.24 24.97 8.94
N LYS A 387 12.56 26.10 8.70
CA LYS A 387 11.75 26.30 7.49
C LYS A 387 12.62 26.62 6.28
N GLY A 388 12.83 25.64 5.41
CA GLY A 388 13.18 25.89 4.03
C GLY A 388 12.02 26.61 3.32
N VAL A 389 12.33 27.71 2.61
CA VAL A 389 11.35 28.54 1.90
C VAL A 389 11.83 28.75 0.47
N VAL A 390 11.08 28.21 -0.49
CA VAL A 390 11.34 28.37 -1.93
C VAL A 390 10.14 29.05 -2.58
N ARG A 391 10.38 30.06 -3.41
CA ARG A 391 9.35 31.00 -3.91
C ARG A 391 9.36 31.11 -5.44
N ILE A 392 8.20 30.94 -6.07
CA ILE A 392 7.96 31.23 -7.50
C ILE A 392 6.78 32.18 -7.72
N ASN A 393 6.66 32.77 -8.90
CA ASN A 393 5.61 33.76 -9.24
C ASN A 393 4.58 33.19 -10.25
N LYS A 394 3.35 32.90 -9.78
CA LYS A 394 2.13 32.42 -10.52
C LYS A 394 2.02 30.88 -10.72
N LYS A 395 0.98 30.41 -11.45
CA LYS A 395 0.07 29.25 -11.10
C LYS A 395 -0.03 28.08 -12.14
N TYR A 396 -0.15 26.78 -11.76
CA TYR A 396 -0.95 25.58 -12.30
C TYR A 396 -0.64 24.13 -11.68
N ILE A 397 -1.61 23.32 -11.14
CA ILE A 397 -1.39 21.96 -10.51
C ILE A 397 -2.30 20.78 -10.94
N GLY A 398 -1.77 19.56 -10.73
CA GLY A 398 -2.37 18.49 -9.90
C GLY A 398 -1.31 17.77 -9.02
N VAL A 399 -1.69 17.15 -7.88
CA VAL A 399 -0.77 16.36 -7.01
C VAL A 399 -0.68 14.91 -7.52
N THR A 400 0.52 14.30 -7.43
CA THR A 400 0.76 12.88 -7.75
C THR A 400 1.67 12.22 -6.69
N PRO A 401 1.86 10.88 -6.68
CA PRO A 401 2.30 10.14 -5.48
C PRO A 401 3.73 9.58 -5.54
N ASN A 402 4.38 9.51 -4.38
CA ASN A 402 5.65 8.84 -3.96
C ASN A 402 6.93 8.96 -4.83
N PHE A 403 6.83 9.42 -6.07
CA PHE A 403 7.96 9.77 -6.93
C PHE A 403 8.17 11.28 -6.96
N LEU A 404 7.10 12.07 -6.77
CA LEU A 404 7.06 13.52 -6.90
C LEU A 404 5.88 14.12 -6.13
N ILE A 405 6.09 15.05 -5.19
CA ILE A 405 5.01 16.00 -4.84
C ILE A 405 5.05 17.17 -5.81
N TYR A 406 3.89 17.61 -6.28
CA TYR A 406 3.74 18.74 -7.20
C TYR A 406 2.75 19.78 -6.62
N LEU A 407 3.18 21.05 -6.51
CA LEU A 407 2.39 22.19 -5.97
C LEU A 407 2.37 23.37 -6.96
N SER A 408 1.40 24.30 -6.86
CA SER A 408 0.79 24.89 -8.08
C SER A 408 -0.59 25.53 -7.86
N ASN A 409 -1.33 25.89 -8.93
CA ASN A 409 -2.67 26.50 -8.77
C ASN A 409 -3.64 26.43 -10.00
N GLY A 410 -3.98 25.25 -10.56
CA GLY A 410 -5.13 25.08 -11.49
C GLY A 410 -4.97 24.29 -12.81
N GLY A 411 -6.12 23.86 -13.34
CA GLY A 411 -6.34 23.20 -14.63
C GLY A 411 -7.85 23.04 -14.87
N ALA A 412 -8.48 24.00 -15.54
CA ALA A 412 -9.94 24.10 -15.60
C ALA A 412 -10.56 23.09 -16.59
N TYR A 413 -11.54 22.32 -16.13
CA TYR A 413 -12.68 21.94 -16.96
C TYR A 413 -13.81 22.92 -16.68
N GLU A 414 -14.19 23.68 -17.70
CA GLU A 414 -15.39 24.50 -17.67
C GLU A 414 -16.62 23.57 -17.65
N MET A 415 -17.21 23.37 -16.47
CA MET A 415 -18.54 22.78 -16.31
C MET A 415 -19.32 23.60 -15.29
N ASN A 416 -20.33 24.33 -15.77
CA ASN A 416 -21.19 25.27 -15.04
C ASN A 416 -21.78 24.68 -13.73
N ILE A 417 -21.04 24.80 -12.63
CA ILE A 417 -21.47 24.60 -11.24
C ILE A 417 -20.76 25.70 -10.43
N ARG A 418 -21.47 26.33 -9.49
CA ARG A 418 -21.08 27.60 -8.82
C ARG A 418 -19.66 27.57 -8.22
N ASP A 419 -18.90 28.64 -8.48
CA ASP A 419 -17.44 28.73 -8.24
C ASP A 419 -16.99 28.85 -6.77
N ASP A 420 -17.89 29.08 -5.80
CA ASP A 420 -17.49 29.49 -4.45
C ASP A 420 -16.95 28.33 -3.57
N GLU A 421 -17.61 27.16 -3.59
CA GLU A 421 -17.25 25.99 -2.75
C GLU A 421 -15.91 25.36 -3.16
N TYR A 422 -15.59 25.39 -4.46
CA TYR A 422 -14.37 24.79 -5.02
C TYR A 422 -13.09 25.52 -4.59
N GLU A 423 -13.10 26.86 -4.60
CA GLU A 423 -11.95 27.65 -4.10
C GLU A 423 -11.84 27.60 -2.57
N GLU A 424 -12.93 27.33 -1.83
CA GLU A 424 -12.86 27.13 -0.38
C GLU A 424 -12.23 25.78 -0.02
N LEU A 425 -12.61 24.70 -0.68
CA LEU A 425 -12.02 23.37 -0.46
C LEU A 425 -10.55 23.33 -0.87
N LEU A 426 -10.19 24.00 -1.97
CA LEU A 426 -8.79 24.22 -2.34
C LEU A 426 -8.05 25.10 -1.31
N ARG A 427 -8.69 26.11 -0.71
CA ARG A 427 -8.08 26.89 0.39
C ARG A 427 -7.83 26.04 1.64
N ARG A 428 -8.74 25.14 2.01
CA ARG A 428 -8.58 24.23 3.15
C ARG A 428 -7.39 23.28 2.93
N LYS A 429 -7.25 22.69 1.73
CA LYS A 429 -6.09 21.86 1.38
C LYS A 429 -4.77 22.65 1.19
N ARG A 430 -4.81 23.94 0.80
CA ARG A 430 -3.64 24.86 0.75
C ARG A 430 -3.16 25.21 2.17
N GLY A 431 -2.62 24.22 2.88
CA GLY A 431 -2.12 24.34 4.25
C GLY A 431 -1.78 22.99 4.92
N GLU A 432 -2.33 21.89 4.41
CA GLU A 432 -2.07 20.50 4.83
C GLU A 432 -0.65 20.04 4.45
N PHE A 433 -0.06 19.14 5.24
CA PHE A 433 1.22 18.50 4.95
C PHE A 433 1.04 17.19 4.17
N PHE A 434 1.96 16.95 3.23
CA PHE A 434 2.04 15.76 2.37
C PHE A 434 3.44 15.12 2.42
N PRO A 435 3.59 13.79 2.22
CA PRO A 435 4.87 13.10 2.28
C PRO A 435 5.79 13.35 1.07
N MET A 436 6.95 13.97 1.31
CA MET A 436 8.01 14.24 0.34
C MET A 436 9.15 13.22 0.52
N PRO A 437 9.03 11.97 0.01
CA PRO A 437 10.05 10.94 0.23
C PRO A 437 11.37 11.22 -0.49
N THR A 438 11.35 12.01 -1.56
CA THR A 438 12.53 12.31 -2.40
C THR A 438 12.59 13.76 -2.86
N SER A 439 11.47 14.33 -3.33
CA SER A 439 11.45 15.66 -3.90
C SER A 439 10.07 16.33 -3.93
N LEU A 440 10.12 17.66 -3.94
CA LEU A 440 9.02 18.58 -4.17
C LEU A 440 9.30 19.35 -5.48
N VAL A 441 8.28 19.49 -6.32
CA VAL A 441 8.30 20.35 -7.51
C VAL A 441 7.27 21.48 -7.39
N LEU A 442 7.74 22.69 -7.67
CA LEU A 442 6.92 23.88 -7.91
C LEU A 442 7.07 24.24 -9.39
N GLU A 443 5.97 24.38 -10.14
CA GLU A 443 6.00 24.70 -11.58
C GLU A 443 4.98 25.77 -11.93
N ASP A 444 5.33 26.65 -12.85
CA ASP A 444 4.42 27.53 -13.58
C ASP A 444 4.57 27.31 -15.10
N SER A 445 3.90 28.10 -15.94
CA SER A 445 3.94 27.93 -17.40
C SER A 445 5.29 28.23 -18.09
N HIS A 446 6.30 28.66 -17.34
CA HIS A 446 7.63 29.03 -17.83
C HIS A 446 8.77 28.52 -16.94
N ASN A 447 8.55 28.36 -15.63
CA ASN A 447 9.59 28.02 -14.67
C ASN A 447 9.23 26.73 -13.92
N ARG A 448 10.22 25.87 -13.68
CA ARG A 448 10.14 24.75 -12.74
C ARG A 448 11.23 24.90 -11.69
N ILE A 449 10.90 24.65 -10.42
CA ILE A 449 11.88 24.42 -9.35
C ILE A 449 11.66 23.02 -8.79
N THR A 450 12.71 22.19 -8.88
CA THR A 450 12.78 20.88 -8.23
C THR A 450 13.64 21.00 -6.98
N VAL A 451 13.08 20.71 -5.81
CA VAL A 451 13.80 20.59 -4.55
C VAL A 451 13.89 19.10 -4.21
N SER A 452 15.09 18.53 -4.23
CA SER A 452 15.34 17.15 -3.85
C SER A 452 16.05 17.07 -2.50
N SER A 453 15.80 16.01 -1.73
CA SER A 453 16.48 15.69 -0.47
C SER A 453 17.03 14.27 -0.50
N ASN A 454 18.10 14.00 0.26
CA ASN A 454 18.60 12.65 0.49
C ASN A 454 17.78 11.89 1.55
N VAL A 455 16.81 12.55 2.18
CA VAL A 455 15.97 12.00 3.26
C VAL A 455 14.50 12.46 3.11
N PRO A 456 13.51 11.69 3.61
CA PRO A 456 12.10 12.06 3.52
C PRO A 456 11.74 13.27 4.40
N HIS A 457 10.74 14.05 4.00
CA HIS A 457 10.22 15.20 4.75
C HIS A 457 8.70 15.32 4.63
N GLY A 458 8.06 16.02 5.57
CA GLY A 458 6.73 16.58 5.34
C GLY A 458 6.82 17.91 4.58
N CYS A 459 6.04 18.11 3.51
CA CYS A 459 5.99 19.39 2.79
C CYS A 459 4.56 19.90 2.53
N ARG A 460 4.42 21.21 2.31
CA ARG A 460 3.15 21.88 2.03
C ARG A 460 3.30 23.14 1.19
N GLU A 461 2.20 23.58 0.59
CA GLU A 461 2.09 24.89 -0.02
C GLU A 461 1.70 25.95 1.03
N ILE A 462 2.32 27.12 0.98
CA ILE A 462 1.84 28.34 1.64
C ILE A 462 1.59 29.41 0.57
N CYS A 463 0.34 29.82 0.42
CA CYS A 463 -0.06 30.90 -0.47
C CYS A 463 0.16 32.27 0.20
N SER A 464 1.28 32.95 -0.07
CA SER A 464 1.43 34.35 0.36
C SER A 464 0.74 35.30 -0.63
N GLY A 465 -0.47 35.73 -0.29
CA GLY A 465 -1.16 36.90 -0.87
C GLY A 465 -1.07 37.05 -2.41
N PHE A 466 -1.81 36.21 -3.16
CA PHE A 466 -2.09 36.31 -4.60
C PHE A 466 -0.93 36.32 -5.61
N GLU A 467 0.32 36.58 -5.23
CA GLU A 467 1.41 36.80 -6.20
C GLU A 467 2.52 35.74 -6.18
N ALA A 468 2.63 34.91 -5.14
CA ALA A 468 3.68 33.90 -5.05
C ALA A 468 3.24 32.59 -4.40
N ILE A 469 3.86 31.51 -4.84
CA ILE A 469 3.77 30.17 -4.28
C ILE A 469 5.00 29.95 -3.43
N ILE A 470 4.79 29.51 -2.19
CA ILE A 470 5.86 29.14 -1.28
C ILE A 470 5.76 27.65 -0.99
N GLY A 471 6.79 26.90 -1.35
CA GLY A 471 7.00 25.56 -0.81
C GLY A 471 7.62 25.67 0.58
N CYS A 472 7.02 24.99 1.57
CA CYS A 472 7.61 24.78 2.88
C CYS A 472 7.77 23.29 3.15
N PHE A 473 8.89 22.90 3.74
CA PHE A 473 9.14 21.54 4.22
C PHE A 473 9.61 21.57 5.67
N VAL A 474 9.32 20.47 6.38
CA VAL A 474 9.74 20.22 7.76
C VAL A 474 11.06 19.47 7.69
N THR A 475 12.15 20.12 8.10
CA THR A 475 13.43 19.42 8.30
C THR A 475 13.38 18.49 9.50
N GLU A 476 12.51 18.79 10.47
CA GLU A 476 12.80 18.58 11.88
C GLU A 476 11.57 18.85 12.79
N ARG A 477 11.32 18.02 13.82
CA ARG A 477 10.29 18.26 14.88
C ARG A 477 10.84 17.92 16.29
N ILE A 478 10.27 18.54 17.32
CA ILE A 478 10.40 18.13 18.73
C ILE A 478 9.00 18.16 19.33
N ILE A 479 8.59 17.12 20.07
CA ILE A 479 7.37 17.14 20.89
C ILE A 479 7.68 16.84 22.35
N HIS A 480 6.78 17.25 23.24
CA HIS A 480 6.94 17.17 24.70
C HIS A 480 5.79 16.42 25.39
N SER A 481 4.87 15.87 24.61
CA SER A 481 3.71 15.11 25.04
C SER A 481 3.48 13.97 24.06
N ASP A 482 3.02 12.83 24.59
CA ASP A 482 2.36 11.78 23.81
C ASP A 482 1.15 12.37 23.05
N ASP A 483 0.90 11.87 21.85
CA ASP A 483 -0.21 12.31 20.99
C ASP A 483 -1.47 11.42 21.15
N GLY A 484 -1.42 10.41 22.02
CA GLY A 484 -2.52 9.50 22.31
C GLY A 484 -2.63 8.33 21.35
N HIS A 485 -1.72 8.17 20.38
CA HIS A 485 -1.72 7.06 19.42
C HIS A 485 -0.98 5.80 19.91
N GLY A 486 -0.63 5.73 21.19
CA GLY A 486 -0.22 4.49 21.87
C GLY A 486 1.28 4.28 22.06
N LEU A 487 2.13 5.12 21.45
CA LEU A 487 3.58 5.08 21.65
C LEU A 487 3.95 5.39 23.11
N GLY A 488 3.24 6.33 23.75
CA GLY A 488 3.23 6.55 25.19
C GLY A 488 4.02 7.77 25.66
N SER A 489 3.93 8.05 26.96
CA SER A 489 4.54 9.24 27.58
C SER A 489 5.98 9.04 28.08
N ASP A 490 6.59 7.88 27.84
CA ASP A 490 7.91 7.54 28.35
C ASP A 490 9.01 8.23 27.52
N SER A 491 10.23 8.36 28.07
CA SER A 491 11.29 9.15 27.43
C SER A 491 11.80 8.58 26.10
N ASP A 492 11.54 7.29 25.84
CA ASP A 492 11.86 6.57 24.60
C ASP A 492 10.70 6.69 23.57
N SER A 493 9.51 7.07 24.06
CA SER A 493 8.26 7.17 23.29
C SER A 493 7.97 8.57 22.76
N ILE A 494 8.55 9.60 23.37
CA ILE A 494 8.37 11.00 22.96
C ILE A 494 9.58 11.42 22.11
N PRO A 495 9.41 11.82 20.82
CA PRO A 495 10.46 12.36 19.95
C PRO A 495 11.14 13.64 20.49
N ASN A 496 12.09 13.44 21.41
CA ASN A 496 12.89 14.47 22.07
C ASN A 496 14.38 14.09 22.23
N ASP A 497 14.74 12.85 21.87
CA ASP A 497 16.06 12.20 21.87
C ASP A 497 16.98 12.65 20.70
N ASN A 498 16.79 13.89 20.30
CA ASN A 498 17.05 14.44 18.99
C ASN A 498 18.56 14.57 18.63
N LEU A 499 19.03 13.82 17.61
CA LEU A 499 20.43 13.77 17.14
C LEU A 499 20.70 14.53 15.82
N PRO A 500 21.93 15.04 15.58
CA PRO A 500 22.28 15.70 14.31
C PRO A 500 22.26 14.74 13.10
N VAL A 501 21.61 15.16 12.00
CA VAL A 501 21.51 14.40 10.74
C VAL A 501 22.09 15.18 9.55
N ASP A 502 22.79 14.49 8.64
CA ASP A 502 23.33 15.03 7.39
C ASP A 502 22.24 15.13 6.31
N MET A 503 21.41 16.17 6.42
CA MET A 503 20.40 16.53 5.42
C MET A 503 21.03 17.29 4.26
N ARG A 504 20.85 16.78 3.03
CA ARG A 504 21.39 17.36 1.80
C ARG A 504 20.25 17.69 0.85
N PHE A 505 20.23 18.94 0.40
CA PHE A 505 19.24 19.43 -0.55
C PHE A 505 19.92 19.85 -1.85
N THR A 506 19.35 19.43 -2.98
CA THR A 506 19.71 19.99 -4.30
C THR A 506 18.50 20.67 -4.90
N ILE A 507 18.66 21.96 -5.23
CA ILE A 507 17.63 22.80 -5.84
C ILE A 507 18.00 23.04 -7.30
N LEU A 508 17.19 22.53 -8.22
CA LEU A 508 17.28 22.79 -9.64
C LEU A 508 16.22 23.83 -10.03
N VAL A 509 16.60 24.81 -10.84
CA VAL A 509 15.70 25.79 -11.46
C VAL A 509 15.81 25.63 -12.98
N GLU A 510 14.68 25.49 -13.66
CA GLU A 510 14.61 25.19 -15.09
C GLU A 510 13.67 26.15 -15.81
N ASP A 511 14.08 26.61 -17.00
CA ASP A 511 13.21 27.27 -17.97
C ASP A 511 12.49 26.19 -18.82
N LEU A 512 11.17 26.26 -18.86
CA LEU A 512 10.31 25.35 -19.61
C LEU A 512 9.91 25.93 -20.97
N ASN A 513 9.91 25.08 -22.00
CA ASN A 513 9.29 25.42 -23.28
C ASN A 513 7.76 25.27 -23.21
N GLN A 514 7.01 26.30 -23.61
CA GLN A 514 5.54 26.29 -23.76
C GLN A 514 4.99 25.27 -24.79
N ALA A 515 5.82 24.40 -25.35
CA ALA A 515 5.51 23.61 -26.54
C ALA A 515 4.62 22.39 -26.28
N GLU A 516 4.55 21.89 -25.06
CA GLU A 516 3.65 20.79 -24.69
C GLU A 516 2.39 21.32 -24.00
N ASN A 517 1.34 21.48 -24.80
CA ASN A 517 -0.03 21.61 -24.33
C ASN A 517 -0.54 20.25 -23.84
N ASP A 518 0.18 19.64 -22.90
CA ASP A 518 -0.07 18.28 -22.44
C ASP A 518 -1.27 18.25 -21.51
N SER A 519 -2.34 17.62 -21.99
CA SER A 519 -3.55 17.33 -21.22
C SER A 519 -3.36 16.25 -20.14
N SER A 520 -2.16 15.65 -20.03
CA SER A 520 -1.87 14.66 -18.99
C SER A 520 -1.90 15.31 -17.60
N ARG A 521 -2.66 14.70 -16.69
CA ARG A 521 -2.82 15.16 -15.30
C ARG A 521 -1.65 14.69 -14.40
N PHE A 522 -0.56 14.19 -15.00
CA PHE A 522 0.54 13.54 -14.30
C PHE A 522 1.86 14.24 -14.60
N THR A 523 2.51 14.76 -13.58
CA THR A 523 3.78 15.47 -13.73
C THR A 523 4.94 14.56 -13.41
N ALA A 524 5.76 14.27 -14.42
CA ALA A 524 7.05 13.65 -14.23
C ALA A 524 8.17 14.69 -14.12
N HIS A 525 9.33 14.26 -13.62
CA HIS A 525 10.56 15.04 -13.73
C HIS A 525 10.93 15.31 -15.19
N THR A 526 11.64 16.41 -15.42
CA THR A 526 12.50 16.61 -16.59
C THR A 526 13.73 15.70 -16.45
N THR A 527 14.52 15.51 -17.49
CA THR A 527 15.75 14.71 -17.39
C THR A 527 16.72 15.31 -16.36
N GLY A 528 16.99 16.62 -16.41
CA GLY A 528 17.76 17.32 -15.38
C GLY A 528 17.18 17.21 -13.96
N GLY A 529 15.85 17.30 -13.80
CA GLY A 529 15.18 17.10 -12.51
C GLY A 529 15.34 15.69 -11.96
N HIS A 530 15.30 14.68 -12.83
CA HIS A 530 15.51 13.28 -12.46
C HIS A 530 16.97 13.02 -12.05
N ILE A 531 17.94 13.50 -12.84
CA ILE A 531 19.37 13.43 -12.52
C ILE A 531 19.66 14.14 -11.19
N THR A 532 18.99 15.27 -10.92
CA THR A 532 19.09 15.99 -9.66
C THR A 532 18.66 15.11 -8.47
N VAL A 533 17.52 14.43 -8.56
CA VAL A 533 17.09 13.48 -7.50
C VAL A 533 18.09 12.32 -7.35
N GLN A 534 18.52 11.71 -8.45
CA GLN A 534 19.47 10.58 -8.41
C GLN A 534 20.81 10.97 -7.77
N SER A 535 21.37 12.11 -8.15
CA SER A 535 22.66 12.59 -7.60
C SER A 535 22.59 13.02 -6.14
N THR A 536 21.42 13.45 -5.65
CA THR A 536 21.18 13.74 -4.22
C THR A 536 21.08 12.47 -3.37
N ILE A 537 20.36 11.45 -3.86
CA ILE A 537 20.13 10.18 -3.12
C ILE A 537 21.33 9.23 -3.23
N TYR A 538 22.01 9.19 -4.38
CA TYR A 538 23.10 8.27 -4.68
C TYR A 538 24.43 9.01 -4.94
N PRO A 539 25.05 9.62 -3.90
CA PRO A 539 26.34 10.27 -4.04
C PRO A 539 27.47 9.24 -4.33
N PRO A 540 28.55 9.63 -5.03
CA PRO A 540 29.67 8.72 -5.32
C PRO A 540 30.33 8.15 -4.05
N VAL A 541 30.52 6.82 -4.01
CA VAL A 541 31.25 6.15 -2.95
C VAL A 541 32.76 6.35 -3.12
N VAL A 542 33.37 7.15 -2.24
CA VAL A 542 34.80 7.44 -2.28
C VAL A 542 35.59 6.40 -1.49
N LEU A 543 36.35 5.55 -2.20
CA LEU A 543 37.24 4.56 -1.60
C LEU A 543 38.67 5.11 -1.53
N ILE A 544 39.26 5.13 -0.33
CA ILE A 544 40.62 5.62 -0.08
C ILE A 544 41.51 4.45 0.32
N THR A 545 42.62 4.24 -0.40
CA THR A 545 43.64 3.23 -0.06
C THR A 545 44.87 3.89 0.57
N THR A 546 45.46 3.23 1.57
CA THR A 546 46.73 3.61 2.19
C THR A 546 47.94 2.97 1.50
N SER A 547 47.71 2.13 0.49
CA SER A 547 48.78 1.51 -0.30
C SER A 547 49.31 2.47 -1.37
N ASN A 548 50.62 2.46 -1.60
CA ASN A 548 51.26 3.23 -2.70
C ASN A 548 51.07 2.57 -4.09
N SER A 549 50.29 1.49 -4.20
CA SER A 549 50.03 0.82 -5.48
C SER A 549 48.94 1.54 -6.27
N THR A 550 49.33 2.21 -7.36
CA THR A 550 48.49 3.03 -8.23
C THR A 550 47.68 2.24 -9.27
N LEU A 551 47.70 0.90 -9.22
CA LEU A 551 47.02 0.03 -10.18
C LEU A 551 45.59 -0.31 -9.74
N ILE A 552 44.72 0.70 -9.75
CA ILE A 552 43.29 0.48 -9.93
C ILE A 552 43.07 0.44 -11.45
N PRO A 553 42.68 -0.70 -12.05
CA PRO A 553 42.30 -0.72 -13.46
C PRO A 553 41.12 0.22 -13.65
N PRO A 554 41.13 1.14 -14.63
CA PRO A 554 39.92 1.87 -14.98
C PRO A 554 38.83 0.88 -15.39
N SER A 555 37.57 1.21 -15.10
CA SER A 555 36.39 0.47 -15.58
C SER A 555 36.23 0.68 -17.09
N VAL A 556 37.03 -0.03 -17.88
CA VAL A 556 37.06 0.11 -19.33
C VAL A 556 35.90 -0.65 -19.96
N GLY A 557 35.06 0.06 -20.72
CA GLY A 557 34.18 -0.54 -21.73
C GLY A 557 32.69 -0.67 -21.39
N ILE A 558 32.24 -0.19 -20.23
CA ILE A 558 30.81 -0.06 -19.93
C ILE A 558 30.29 1.27 -20.52
N SER A 559 29.21 1.21 -21.30
CA SER A 559 28.52 2.39 -21.84
C SER A 559 27.73 3.13 -20.74
N SER A 560 27.28 4.35 -21.01
CA SER A 560 26.43 5.08 -20.05
C SER A 560 25.01 4.55 -20.05
N LEU A 561 24.36 4.51 -18.89
CA LEU A 561 22.92 4.23 -18.79
C LEU A 561 22.13 5.45 -19.30
N PRO A 562 21.05 5.28 -20.10
CA PRO A 562 20.16 6.37 -20.46
C PRO A 562 19.60 7.09 -19.24
N CYS A 563 19.58 8.42 -19.25
CA CYS A 563 19.28 9.24 -18.07
C CYS A 563 17.82 9.19 -17.57
N GLU A 564 16.93 8.58 -18.34
CA GLU A 564 15.53 8.30 -17.97
C GLU A 564 15.35 6.93 -17.27
N LEU A 565 16.46 6.19 -17.12
CA LEU A 565 16.52 4.86 -16.53
C LEU A 565 17.35 4.87 -15.24
N GLN A 566 16.93 4.08 -14.26
CA GLN A 566 17.64 3.84 -13.02
C GLN A 566 17.91 2.34 -12.88
N LEU A 567 19.18 1.95 -12.76
CA LEU A 567 19.55 0.62 -12.29
C LEU A 567 19.28 0.57 -10.78
N LEU A 568 18.24 -0.16 -10.36
CA LEU A 568 17.86 -0.26 -8.95
C LEU A 568 18.83 -1.16 -8.18
N GLY A 569 19.29 -2.24 -8.80
CA GLY A 569 20.26 -3.14 -8.19
C GLY A 569 20.58 -4.37 -9.05
N VAL A 570 21.61 -5.09 -8.62
CA VAL A 570 21.92 -6.44 -9.12
C VAL A 570 22.11 -7.36 -7.92
N ARG A 571 21.01 -7.97 -7.48
CA ARG A 571 20.92 -8.80 -6.27
C ARG A 571 21.45 -10.21 -6.54
N PRO A 572 22.38 -10.75 -5.72
CA PRO A 572 22.78 -12.15 -5.84
C PRO A 572 21.63 -13.08 -5.42
N LEU A 573 21.48 -14.19 -6.13
CA LEU A 573 20.53 -15.26 -5.82
C LEU A 573 21.29 -16.56 -5.53
N PRO A 574 20.61 -17.62 -5.05
CA PRO A 574 21.17 -18.97 -5.06
C PRO A 574 21.62 -19.42 -6.46
N ASP A 575 22.41 -20.50 -6.51
CA ASP A 575 22.82 -21.20 -7.73
C ASP A 575 23.57 -20.30 -8.76
N ASN A 576 24.41 -19.38 -8.26
CA ASN A 576 25.18 -18.40 -9.05
C ASN A 576 24.35 -17.46 -9.95
N ARG A 577 23.03 -17.41 -9.78
CA ARG A 577 22.16 -16.47 -10.50
C ARG A 577 22.21 -15.08 -9.87
N ARG A 578 21.79 -14.07 -10.62
CA ARG A 578 21.56 -12.70 -10.11
C ARG A 578 20.25 -12.14 -10.64
N LEU A 579 19.56 -11.31 -9.86
CA LEU A 579 18.43 -10.51 -10.31
C LEU A 579 18.91 -9.08 -10.57
N LEU A 580 18.88 -8.65 -11.83
CA LEU A 580 19.10 -7.26 -12.23
C LEU A 580 17.75 -6.59 -12.44
N THR A 581 17.56 -5.41 -11.85
CA THR A 581 16.31 -4.63 -12.00
C THR A 581 16.62 -3.22 -12.47
N ILE A 582 16.08 -2.83 -13.62
CA ILE A 582 16.11 -1.46 -14.16
C ILE A 582 14.68 -0.91 -14.14
N PHE A 583 14.51 0.35 -13.73
CA PHE A 583 13.23 1.07 -13.80
C PHE A 583 13.35 2.29 -14.72
N HIS A 584 12.30 2.57 -15.50
CA HIS A 584 12.24 3.74 -16.36
C HIS A 584 11.32 4.80 -15.75
N HIS A 585 11.87 5.96 -15.42
CA HIS A 585 11.15 7.02 -14.71
C HIS A 585 10.18 7.83 -15.57
N GLY A 586 10.29 7.74 -16.90
CA GLY A 586 9.46 8.49 -17.85
C GLY A 586 9.60 10.01 -17.70
N THR A 587 10.60 10.63 -18.32
CA THR A 587 10.86 12.07 -18.17
C THR A 587 10.07 12.93 -19.17
N ARG A 588 9.83 14.21 -18.83
CA ARG A 588 9.25 15.22 -19.74
C ARG A 588 10.35 15.88 -20.57
N ALA A 589 10.12 16.00 -21.88
CA ALA A 589 11.02 16.64 -22.84
C ALA A 589 10.86 18.17 -22.92
N THR A 590 10.47 18.81 -21.81
CA THR A 590 10.09 20.24 -21.76
C THR A 590 11.20 21.21 -21.37
N SER A 591 12.29 20.70 -20.77
CA SER A 591 13.41 21.54 -20.30
C SER A 591 14.27 22.06 -21.45
N LEU A 592 14.74 23.31 -21.33
CA LEU A 592 15.66 23.91 -22.30
C LEU A 592 17.12 23.45 -22.16
N THR A 593 17.49 22.82 -21.03
CA THR A 593 18.80 22.22 -20.85
C THR A 593 18.89 20.87 -21.57
N ARG A 594 19.83 20.76 -22.51
CA ARG A 594 20.24 19.46 -23.09
C ARG A 594 21.18 18.75 -22.13
N ASP A 595 20.73 17.63 -21.59
CA ASP A 595 21.60 16.69 -20.88
C ASP A 595 22.38 15.83 -21.90
N GLU A 596 23.69 15.68 -21.72
CA GLU A 596 24.55 14.85 -22.58
C GLU A 596 24.45 13.36 -22.18
N CYS A 597 23.34 12.74 -22.53
CA CYS A 597 23.01 11.35 -22.19
C CYS A 597 23.16 10.39 -23.39
N GLU A 598 23.39 9.11 -23.10
CA GLU A 598 23.45 8.04 -24.11
C GLU A 598 22.10 7.28 -24.12
N ASP A 599 21.31 7.44 -25.18
CA ASP A 599 19.92 6.95 -25.23
C ASP A 599 19.78 5.46 -25.64
N ASP A 600 20.88 4.69 -25.68
CA ASP A 600 20.88 3.30 -26.15
C ASP A 600 20.96 2.28 -25.01
N LEU A 601 19.77 1.90 -24.49
CA LEU A 601 19.62 0.83 -23.49
C LEU A 601 20.22 -0.51 -23.96
N GLN A 602 20.14 -0.86 -25.24
CA GLN A 602 20.69 -2.13 -25.71
C GLN A 602 22.22 -2.13 -25.65
N LYS A 603 22.86 -1.03 -26.05
CA LYS A 603 24.30 -0.84 -25.96
C LYS A 603 24.78 -0.80 -24.51
N PHE A 604 24.12 -0.04 -23.63
CA PHE A 604 24.38 -0.07 -22.18
C PHE A 604 24.32 -1.51 -21.68
N LEU A 605 23.17 -2.17 -21.83
CA LEU A 605 22.92 -3.44 -21.19
C LEU A 605 23.86 -4.54 -21.71
N LYS A 606 24.14 -4.58 -23.02
CA LYS A 606 25.12 -5.54 -23.57
C LYS A 606 26.52 -5.30 -23.01
N SER A 607 26.97 -4.05 -22.92
CA SER A 607 28.29 -3.73 -22.33
C SER A 607 28.37 -4.11 -20.84
N PHE A 608 27.30 -3.85 -20.09
CA PHE A 608 27.20 -4.13 -18.66
C PHE A 608 27.16 -5.63 -18.36
N LEU A 609 26.33 -6.39 -19.08
CA LEU A 609 26.21 -7.85 -18.92
C LEU A 609 27.51 -8.57 -19.28
N VAL A 610 28.21 -8.16 -20.35
CA VAL A 610 29.53 -8.69 -20.72
C VAL A 610 30.58 -8.37 -19.66
N ALA A 611 30.59 -7.16 -19.11
CA ALA A 611 31.50 -6.78 -18.02
C ALA A 611 31.22 -7.55 -16.71
N MET A 612 30.04 -8.16 -16.58
CA MET A 612 29.63 -9.01 -15.45
C MET A 612 29.83 -10.51 -15.68
N ASN A 613 30.44 -10.94 -16.80
CA ASN A 613 30.55 -12.35 -17.23
C ASN A 613 29.19 -13.08 -17.30
N VAL A 614 28.13 -12.38 -17.72
CA VAL A 614 26.81 -12.98 -17.93
C VAL A 614 26.78 -13.67 -19.28
N THR A 615 26.32 -14.92 -19.32
CA THR A 615 26.16 -15.69 -20.57
C THR A 615 24.71 -15.72 -21.06
N GLU A 616 23.77 -15.86 -20.13
CA GLU A 616 22.34 -16.02 -20.41
C GLU A 616 21.49 -15.08 -19.56
N VAL A 617 20.34 -14.68 -20.12
CA VAL A 617 19.32 -13.87 -19.44
C VAL A 617 17.93 -14.48 -19.61
N GLU A 618 17.10 -14.32 -18.58
CA GLU A 618 15.68 -14.69 -18.54
C GLU A 618 14.88 -13.50 -17.98
N GLU A 619 13.85 -13.03 -18.67
CA GLU A 619 12.96 -11.99 -18.14
C GLU A 619 12.06 -12.53 -17.02
N ALA A 620 11.92 -11.75 -15.94
CA ALA A 620 11.10 -12.08 -14.78
C ALA A 620 10.12 -10.94 -14.44
N ASP A 621 9.25 -11.18 -13.45
CA ASP A 621 8.48 -10.12 -12.80
C ASP A 621 9.35 -9.27 -11.84
N LEU A 622 8.77 -8.26 -11.19
CA LEU A 622 9.51 -7.39 -10.26
C LEU A 622 10.14 -8.17 -9.09
N SER A 623 9.53 -9.27 -8.65
CA SER A 623 10.06 -10.12 -7.56
C SER A 623 11.21 -11.05 -8.00
N GLY A 624 11.52 -11.09 -9.31
CA GLY A 624 12.48 -12.02 -9.88
C GLY A 624 11.97 -13.46 -9.90
N LEU A 625 10.66 -13.68 -9.81
CA LEU A 625 10.08 -15.00 -9.91
C LEU A 625 9.73 -15.30 -11.38
N ASN A 626 9.91 -16.57 -11.77
CA ASN A 626 9.92 -16.95 -13.18
C ASN A 626 8.59 -16.60 -13.88
N LYS A 627 8.72 -15.76 -14.89
CA LYS A 627 7.81 -15.71 -16.03
C LYS A 627 8.02 -16.97 -16.87
N ALA A 628 7.07 -17.34 -17.74
CA ALA A 628 7.30 -18.36 -18.77
C ALA A 628 8.19 -17.83 -19.93
N ALA A 629 9.22 -17.03 -19.59
CA ALA A 629 10.16 -16.46 -20.53
C ALA A 629 11.13 -17.52 -21.05
N LYS A 630 11.73 -17.25 -22.21
CA LYS A 630 12.81 -18.09 -22.74
C LYS A 630 14.13 -17.58 -22.20
N VAL A 631 15.02 -18.49 -21.86
CA VAL A 631 16.44 -18.17 -21.66
C VAL A 631 17.04 -17.76 -23.01
N VAL A 632 17.76 -16.64 -23.04
CA VAL A 632 18.37 -16.07 -24.25
C VAL A 632 19.85 -15.75 -24.00
N SER A 633 20.72 -16.02 -24.98
CA SER A 633 22.11 -15.56 -24.96
C SER A 633 22.20 -14.03 -24.87
N VAL A 634 23.15 -13.49 -24.09
CA VAL A 634 23.40 -12.04 -24.01
C VAL A 634 23.65 -11.40 -25.39
N THR A 635 24.21 -12.15 -26.35
CA THR A 635 24.42 -11.66 -27.73
C THR A 635 23.11 -11.34 -28.44
N ASP A 636 22.08 -12.15 -28.20
CA ASP A 636 20.84 -12.20 -28.97
C ASP A 636 19.71 -11.45 -28.28
N TYR A 637 19.90 -11.09 -27.00
CA TYR A 637 18.94 -10.33 -26.23
C TYR A 637 18.75 -8.88 -26.75
N VAL A 638 17.49 -8.45 -26.80
CA VAL A 638 17.06 -7.13 -27.25
C VAL A 638 16.12 -6.57 -26.18
N PRO A 639 16.57 -5.69 -25.27
CA PRO A 639 15.73 -5.16 -24.22
C PRO A 639 14.64 -4.24 -24.80
N SER A 640 13.47 -4.27 -24.17
CA SER A 640 12.41 -3.27 -24.38
C SER A 640 11.87 -2.83 -23.03
N LEU A 641 11.88 -1.52 -22.78
CA LEU A 641 11.41 -0.95 -21.53
C LEU A 641 10.60 0.31 -21.85
N LYS A 642 9.41 0.43 -21.26
CA LYS A 642 8.49 1.57 -21.45
C LYS A 642 8.55 2.50 -20.23
N PRO A 643 8.18 3.79 -20.37
CA PRO A 643 8.03 4.71 -19.25
C PRO A 643 7.20 4.09 -18.11
N PHE A 644 7.65 4.34 -16.87
CA PHE A 644 7.09 3.83 -15.62
C PHE A 644 7.09 2.30 -15.47
N LYS A 645 7.79 1.54 -16.34
CA LYS A 645 7.92 0.07 -16.22
C LYS A 645 9.28 -0.36 -15.69
N PHE A 646 9.31 -1.61 -15.24
CA PHE A 646 10.50 -2.32 -14.78
C PHE A 646 10.96 -3.31 -15.84
N LEU A 647 12.26 -3.50 -15.94
CA LEU A 647 12.91 -4.62 -16.61
C LEU A 647 13.67 -5.42 -15.55
N SER A 648 13.14 -6.59 -15.21
CA SER A 648 13.77 -7.55 -14.31
C SER A 648 14.38 -8.70 -15.11
N LEU A 649 15.67 -8.96 -14.90
CA LEU A 649 16.42 -10.01 -15.59
C LEU A 649 17.09 -10.94 -14.58
N LEU A 650 16.80 -12.23 -14.70
CA LEU A 650 17.56 -13.28 -14.06
C LEU A 650 18.78 -13.62 -14.93
N LEU A 651 19.97 -13.38 -14.39
CA LEU A 651 21.26 -13.50 -15.06
C LEU A 651 21.94 -14.81 -14.67
N THR A 652 22.47 -15.55 -15.64
CA THR A 652 23.40 -16.67 -15.41
C THR A 652 24.84 -16.17 -15.57
N VAL A 653 25.68 -16.38 -14.55
CA VAL A 653 27.09 -15.93 -14.52
C VAL A 653 28.01 -17.15 -14.51
N GLU A 654 29.09 -17.12 -15.31
CA GLU A 654 30.16 -18.14 -15.34
C GLU A 654 31.14 -18.05 -14.16
#